data_AF-A0A812KSM3-F1
#
_entry.id   AF-A0A812KSM3-F1
#
_cell.length_a   1.000
_cell.length_b   1.000
_cell.length_c   1.000
_cell.angle_alpha   90.00
_cell.angle_beta   90.00
_cell.angle_gamma   90.00
#
_symmetry.space_group_name_H-M   'P 1'
#
loop_
_entity.id
_entity.type
_entity.pdbx_description
1 polymer ?
#
loop_
_entity_poly.entity_id
_entity_poly.type
_entity_poly.pdbx_seq_one_letter_code
_entity_poly.pdbx_strand_id
1 'polypeptide(L)'
;MAQSQWSVKDVCCEMRDCKALLEARQGTSPSSEFLARIKDTIGFKLRSLPQLSAAEALELHKVLGEVDFGEPVAAALSQQIDEKLLQTTEQTTVVSLKQQSLPNMHLFLTAQDWALLEGDGADWWAKQRCIVQRLKKLGVKSLAESTVRSCVSILLSTVTVLPHPDDQHAAVLEFKGCFHSMENVDDLPYLVRFPEQPSGLPPALLQSAYTEAEPPVAKSIARLAYIAKALPVRDTHSSLSANAGKSKKRPPATPQQSPAASTALPVSPSWQRGAGGSNWAASEASNPMQGFMGMCNEMVKCMQSFQAVQLQMNSRQNPSQCFQQQAEHFQPKPKELKAGVAAPSQLSTCNESGQGTTEKLLALPALAPSPAEPTTAEEEARDPEPQGVPGLSPEEQLFESLKAKQAKAKAKSKCSAKPKAKGKVFKRPQAAPSALAGGSKLPKYVPEAPSAVQLSSRRECFVDKHYHKAKNIALKAGVGNGRAYEYARCSALILPAASLSNLNIACEKAPKFCQRFSHRLLQEIEANGLPGLKQRKHIKECTAKQVQQHAAYGPMILSVSTPGAGGSQIELVMTNLFSMLQAFMMECKPWRDMLLSCMAAHGTLTFMLYSDEINPGNPLAIEQNRKFVCFYGSFLELGPILLAKEAAWLPLCCQRSVLVNSLPGGVSQLASCILKSIFRSSVCDPMHTGVVLKDAETGQLHRLRFRLGCFLQDGLAHKQLFSIKGDNGTRCCILCRNILAARAGDLDDLEDFVLSSDVFKEEQLVQNTDADFRRSVETMQSKKLEMTANDFQLWQQATGISYHPEGLIFQDSLKDIVMPISQWLHDWMHCYFQKGIWNTVMHLTMAAIASELDVDFYAQCQQYFQAWTLPKARSESLCGMFSAKRKEANKAAGTFKATASEGLSLYSLFGFMLVQVVAPLVKCSNVIKAYTGLVNVIELIQAIPLDKCNADELRYAISFFLDACLAAGYRGFFHPKFHWQLHMPSQLARFKCMPSCWVHERKHKVAKRFGAPMANTAAFERSLLLEVIGHQMAELKENYVFDTSARLDKACKASQKMKQFLQDYMGRLSDDIQTCARAHLSPAGQCQKADVVLLKHGLVIGEVYFHATFGDRVLSLLSLWEKQTFEACKGCGVFKKQHAPMLVDTADIACALPFCHLKGAMYRVFVPLAYRR
;
A
#
# COMPACT_ATOMS: atom_id res chain seq x y z
N MET A 1 0.03 4.79 -21.22
CA MET A 1 -1.33 5.07 -21.73
C MET A 1 -1.15 5.54 -23.17
N ALA A 2 -1.64 4.79 -24.16
CA ALA A 2 -1.70 5.25 -25.54
C ALA A 2 -2.95 6.13 -25.69
N GLN A 3 -2.82 7.33 -26.27
CA GLN A 3 -3.99 8.13 -26.66
C GLN A 3 -4.59 7.49 -27.93
N SER A 4 -5.91 7.33 -28.00
CA SER A 4 -6.58 6.84 -29.21
C SER A 4 -6.41 7.88 -30.32
N GLN A 5 -5.95 7.45 -31.49
CA GLN A 5 -5.75 8.30 -32.66
C GLN A 5 -7.08 8.43 -33.43
N TRP A 6 -7.49 9.65 -33.80
CA TRP A 6 -8.73 9.92 -34.55
C TRP A 6 -8.55 9.56 -36.03
N SER A 7 -9.58 9.01 -36.67
CA SER A 7 -9.59 8.75 -38.12
C SER A 7 -10.38 9.81 -38.90
N VAL A 8 -10.15 9.90 -40.21
CA VAL A 8 -10.90 10.81 -41.12
C VAL A 8 -12.41 10.56 -41.03
N LYS A 9 -12.82 9.29 -40.95
CA LYS A 9 -14.22 8.91 -40.77
C LYS A 9 -14.82 9.45 -39.47
N ASP A 10 -14.07 9.43 -38.37
CA ASP A 10 -14.55 9.98 -37.09
C ASP A 10 -14.78 11.49 -37.18
N VAL A 11 -13.92 12.20 -37.92
CA VAL A 11 -14.07 13.65 -38.14
C VAL A 11 -15.26 13.95 -39.06
N CYS A 12 -15.46 13.17 -40.12
CA CYS A 12 -16.64 13.29 -40.98
C CYS A 12 -17.94 13.01 -40.21
N CYS A 13 -17.96 12.00 -39.34
CA CYS A 13 -19.11 11.72 -38.47
C CYS A 13 -19.40 12.90 -37.53
N GLU A 14 -18.36 13.44 -36.89
CA GLU A 14 -18.53 14.61 -36.00
C GLU A 14 -19.08 15.83 -36.75
N MET A 15 -18.63 16.09 -37.97
CA MET A 15 -19.15 17.19 -38.80
C MET A 15 -20.65 17.01 -39.08
N ARG A 16 -21.08 15.80 -39.46
CA ARG A 16 -22.49 15.50 -39.70
C ARG A 16 -23.34 15.54 -38.42
N ASP A 17 -22.79 15.10 -37.29
CA ASP A 17 -23.46 15.20 -35.99
C ASP A 17 -23.64 16.67 -35.57
N CYS A 18 -22.64 17.52 -35.85
CA CYS A 18 -22.77 18.96 -35.63
C CYS A 18 -23.83 19.59 -36.55
N LYS A 19 -23.99 19.11 -37.79
CA LYS A 19 -25.10 19.51 -38.67
C LYS A 19 -26.44 19.18 -38.05
N ALA A 20 -26.64 17.92 -37.67
CA ALA A 20 -27.88 17.45 -37.06
C ALA A 20 -28.21 18.22 -35.78
N LEU A 21 -27.19 18.61 -35.01
CA LEU A 21 -27.34 19.44 -33.82
C LEU A 21 -27.77 20.89 -34.16
N LEU A 22 -27.28 21.46 -35.26
CA LEU A 22 -27.67 22.79 -35.72
C LEU A 22 -29.08 22.78 -36.33
N GLU A 23 -29.43 21.74 -37.08
CA GLU A 23 -30.77 21.54 -37.65
C GLU A 23 -31.83 21.28 -36.57
N ALA A 24 -31.49 20.54 -35.51
CA ALA A 24 -32.38 20.29 -34.37
C ALA A 24 -32.68 21.54 -33.53
N ARG A 25 -31.97 22.66 -33.77
CA ARG A 25 -32.09 23.93 -33.02
C ARG A 25 -33.09 24.93 -33.62
N GLN A 26 -33.95 24.52 -34.55
CA GLN A 26 -34.90 25.39 -35.26
C GLN A 26 -35.49 26.49 -34.36
N GLY A 27 -35.07 27.75 -34.59
CA GLY A 27 -35.64 28.94 -33.94
C GLY A 27 -34.67 29.92 -33.28
N THR A 28 -33.37 29.60 -33.14
CA THR A 28 -32.36 30.56 -32.65
C THR A 28 -31.07 30.49 -33.46
N SER A 29 -30.64 31.61 -34.05
CA SER A 29 -29.35 31.69 -34.71
C SER A 29 -28.24 31.33 -33.72
N PRO A 30 -27.34 30.39 -34.04
CA PRO A 30 -26.30 29.96 -33.12
C PRO A 30 -25.38 31.15 -32.76
N SER A 31 -25.05 31.30 -31.48
CA SER A 31 -24.15 32.37 -31.02
C SER A 31 -22.74 32.21 -31.63
N SER A 32 -22.05 33.33 -31.85
CA SER A 32 -20.69 33.34 -32.40
C SER A 32 -19.70 32.51 -31.57
N GLU A 33 -19.87 32.50 -30.25
CA GLU A 33 -19.07 31.72 -29.31
C GLU A 33 -19.33 30.20 -29.44
N PHE A 34 -20.54 29.80 -29.80
CA PHE A 34 -20.89 28.40 -30.05
C PHE A 34 -20.29 27.89 -31.36
N LEU A 35 -20.38 28.68 -32.42
CA LEU A 35 -19.74 28.38 -33.71
C LEU A 35 -18.21 28.35 -33.59
N ALA A 36 -17.61 29.24 -32.78
CA ALA A 36 -16.19 29.21 -32.47
C ALA A 36 -15.78 27.90 -31.76
N ARG A 37 -16.61 27.41 -30.83
CA ARG A 37 -16.34 26.12 -30.17
C ARG A 37 -16.45 24.92 -31.10
N ILE A 38 -17.41 24.91 -32.03
CA ILE A 38 -17.52 23.86 -33.05
C ILE A 38 -16.25 23.87 -33.93
N LYS A 39 -15.87 25.06 -34.43
CA LYS A 39 -14.63 25.27 -35.20
C LYS A 39 -13.40 24.75 -34.45
N ASP A 40 -13.23 25.10 -33.19
CA ASP A 40 -12.05 24.69 -32.40
C ASP A 40 -12.01 23.19 -32.16
N THR A 41 -13.17 22.56 -31.94
CA THR A 41 -13.29 21.13 -31.67
C THR A 41 -12.98 20.31 -32.92
N ILE A 42 -13.59 20.65 -34.05
CA ILE A 42 -13.35 19.97 -35.32
C ILE A 42 -11.92 20.26 -35.80
N GLY A 43 -11.46 21.50 -35.69
CA GLY A 43 -10.09 21.90 -36.04
C GLY A 43 -9.02 21.19 -35.20
N PHE A 44 -9.27 20.97 -33.91
CA PHE A 44 -8.36 20.17 -33.07
C PHE A 44 -8.28 18.72 -33.56
N LYS A 45 -9.41 18.11 -33.92
CA LYS A 45 -9.45 16.74 -34.45
C LYS A 45 -8.75 16.66 -35.81
N LEU A 46 -8.99 17.59 -36.73
CA LEU A 46 -8.31 17.70 -38.03
C LEU A 46 -6.78 17.82 -37.87
N ARG A 47 -6.29 18.69 -36.97
CA ARG A 47 -4.85 18.82 -36.71
C ARG A 47 -4.23 17.55 -36.13
N SER A 48 -5.02 16.75 -35.43
CA SER A 48 -4.62 15.50 -34.79
C SER A 48 -4.68 14.29 -35.74
N LEU A 49 -5.24 14.45 -36.94
CA LEU A 49 -5.20 13.40 -37.97
C LEU A 49 -3.74 13.16 -38.42
N PRO A 50 -3.42 11.93 -38.85
CA PRO A 50 -2.19 11.67 -39.61
C PRO A 50 -2.19 12.48 -40.93
N GLN A 51 -1.10 12.36 -41.71
CA GLN A 51 -1.01 13.04 -43.01
C GLN A 51 -2.20 12.63 -43.89
N LEU A 52 -2.91 13.60 -44.44
CA LEU A 52 -4.08 13.37 -45.29
C LEU A 52 -3.63 12.99 -46.71
N SER A 53 -4.22 11.94 -47.27
CA SER A 53 -4.16 11.71 -48.72
C SER A 53 -5.11 12.67 -49.46
N ALA A 54 -4.87 12.88 -50.75
CA ALA A 54 -5.75 13.70 -51.59
C ALA A 54 -7.21 13.18 -51.61
N ALA A 55 -7.40 11.85 -51.52
CA ALA A 55 -8.72 11.22 -51.47
C ALA A 55 -9.45 11.53 -50.15
N GLU A 56 -8.73 11.52 -49.02
CA GLU A 56 -9.29 11.81 -47.70
C GLU A 56 -9.56 13.31 -47.51
N ALA A 57 -8.69 14.18 -48.03
CA ALA A 57 -8.95 15.62 -48.05
C ALA A 57 -10.18 15.95 -48.91
N LEU A 58 -10.33 15.29 -50.06
CA LEU A 58 -11.53 15.41 -50.90
C LEU A 58 -12.79 14.96 -50.16
N GLU A 59 -12.72 13.87 -49.40
CA GLU A 59 -13.84 13.40 -48.58
C GLU A 59 -14.22 14.42 -47.50
N LEU A 60 -13.24 14.99 -46.79
CA LEU A 60 -13.47 16.01 -45.77
C LEU A 60 -14.07 17.29 -46.35
N HIS A 61 -13.60 17.77 -47.50
CA HIS A 61 -14.16 18.94 -48.18
C HIS A 61 -15.59 18.70 -48.67
N LYS A 62 -15.91 17.49 -49.15
CA LYS A 62 -17.29 17.10 -49.51
C LYS A 62 -18.22 17.17 -48.31
N VAL A 63 -17.83 16.58 -47.18
CA VAL A 63 -18.64 16.61 -45.95
C VAL A 63 -18.74 18.03 -45.38
N LEU A 64 -17.68 18.83 -45.48
CA LEU A 64 -17.73 20.22 -45.05
C LEU A 64 -18.74 21.05 -45.87
N GLY A 65 -18.85 20.80 -47.18
CA GLY A 65 -19.86 21.39 -48.05
C GLY A 65 -21.28 20.88 -47.79
N GLU A 66 -21.45 19.63 -47.36
CA GLU A 66 -22.75 19.05 -46.99
C GLU A 66 -23.35 19.69 -45.73
N VAL A 67 -22.52 20.22 -44.82
CA VAL A 67 -22.94 20.63 -43.47
C VAL A 67 -23.24 22.13 -43.33
N ASP A 68 -22.73 22.97 -44.22
CA ASP A 68 -22.97 24.42 -44.28
C ASP A 68 -22.88 25.14 -42.91
N PHE A 69 -21.68 25.16 -42.32
CA PHE A 69 -21.40 25.81 -41.02
C PHE A 69 -21.40 27.35 -41.06
N GLY A 70 -21.71 27.98 -42.20
CA GLY A 70 -21.50 29.40 -42.46
C GLY A 70 -20.07 29.74 -42.89
N GLU A 71 -19.95 30.71 -43.80
CA GLU A 71 -18.72 31.05 -44.53
C GLU A 71 -17.44 31.20 -43.66
N PRO A 72 -17.43 31.89 -42.51
CA PRO A 72 -16.19 32.10 -41.76
C PRO A 72 -15.68 30.85 -41.02
N VAL A 73 -16.56 29.90 -40.69
CA VAL A 73 -16.16 28.62 -40.06
C VAL A 73 -15.77 27.61 -41.12
N ALA A 74 -16.54 27.53 -42.21
CA ALA A 74 -16.23 26.67 -43.34
C ALA A 74 -14.88 27.02 -43.97
N ALA A 75 -14.60 28.31 -44.21
CA ALA A 75 -13.30 28.76 -44.75
C ALA A 75 -12.13 28.37 -43.84
N ALA A 76 -12.29 28.51 -42.52
CA ALA A 76 -11.21 28.21 -41.58
C ALA A 76 -10.96 26.69 -41.40
N LEU A 77 -12.00 25.87 -41.51
CA LEU A 77 -11.84 24.41 -41.49
C LEU A 77 -11.29 23.89 -42.82
N SER A 78 -11.73 24.48 -43.94
CA SER A 78 -11.22 24.20 -45.29
C SER A 78 -9.72 24.51 -45.37
N GLN A 79 -9.31 25.69 -44.90
CA GLN A 79 -7.89 26.06 -44.79
C GLN A 79 -7.09 25.06 -43.94
N GLN A 80 -7.64 24.56 -42.83
CA GLN A 80 -6.95 23.57 -41.99
C GLN A 80 -6.84 22.19 -42.64
N ILE A 81 -7.81 21.79 -43.48
CA ILE A 81 -7.72 20.58 -44.29
C ILE A 81 -6.59 20.73 -45.31
N ASP A 82 -6.52 21.89 -45.98
CA ASP A 82 -5.49 22.17 -46.99
C ASP A 82 -4.10 22.29 -46.37
N GLU A 83 -3.95 22.99 -45.25
CA GLU A 83 -2.69 23.05 -44.48
C GLU A 83 -2.21 21.66 -44.04
N LYS A 84 -3.16 20.76 -43.74
CA LYS A 84 -2.85 19.39 -43.34
C LYS A 84 -2.51 18.49 -44.53
N LEU A 85 -3.10 18.75 -45.69
CA LEU A 85 -2.77 18.11 -46.97
C LEU A 85 -1.39 18.56 -47.49
N LEU A 86 -1.07 19.85 -47.30
CA LEU A 86 0.18 20.49 -47.74
C LEU A 86 1.33 20.35 -46.73
N GLN A 87 1.06 19.78 -45.55
CA GLN A 87 2.08 19.59 -44.52
C GLN A 87 3.16 18.63 -45.01
N THR A 88 4.32 19.16 -45.39
CA THR A 88 5.53 18.38 -45.70
C THR A 88 6.07 17.79 -44.42
N THR A 89 6.07 16.46 -44.35
CA THR A 89 6.49 15.72 -43.16
C THR A 89 8.01 15.83 -42.98
N GLU A 90 8.51 16.86 -42.29
CA GLU A 90 9.77 16.71 -41.54
C GLU A 90 9.48 15.77 -40.37
N GLN A 91 9.82 14.52 -40.60
CA GLN A 91 9.37 13.37 -39.82
C GLN A 91 10.16 13.29 -38.50
N THR A 92 9.77 14.07 -37.50
CA THR A 92 10.05 13.75 -36.08
C THR A 92 8.77 13.37 -35.36
N THR A 93 8.14 12.31 -35.86
CA THR A 93 7.18 11.54 -35.07
C THR A 93 7.97 10.53 -34.21
N VAL A 94 7.87 10.65 -32.89
CA VAL A 94 8.26 9.54 -31.99
C VAL A 94 7.18 8.46 -32.11
N VAL A 95 7.23 7.70 -33.22
CA VAL A 95 6.58 6.39 -33.36
C VAL A 95 7.54 5.39 -32.72
N SER A 96 7.14 4.71 -31.65
CA SER A 96 7.91 3.56 -31.19
C SER A 96 7.81 2.47 -32.27
N LEU A 97 8.86 2.33 -33.08
CA LEU A 97 8.96 1.28 -34.09
C LEU A 97 8.73 -0.09 -33.43
N LYS A 98 7.80 -0.90 -33.97
CA LYS A 98 7.51 -2.25 -33.45
C LYS A 98 8.73 -3.15 -33.69
N GLN A 99 9.29 -3.77 -32.66
CA GLN A 99 10.48 -4.62 -32.78
C GLN A 99 10.36 -5.66 -33.91
N GLN A 100 11.37 -5.73 -34.77
CA GLN A 100 11.39 -6.61 -35.95
C GLN A 100 12.15 -7.90 -35.64
N SER A 101 11.49 -9.04 -35.87
CA SER A 101 12.00 -10.38 -35.57
C SER A 101 12.54 -11.08 -36.81
N LEU A 102 13.85 -11.34 -36.82
CA LEU A 102 14.58 -12.14 -37.82
C LEU A 102 15.40 -13.22 -37.08
N PRO A 103 14.78 -14.36 -36.74
CA PRO A 103 15.42 -15.40 -35.92
C PRO A 103 16.43 -16.25 -36.69
N ASN A 104 16.39 -16.27 -38.03
CA ASN A 104 17.21 -17.13 -38.89
C ASN A 104 18.25 -16.34 -39.69
N MET A 105 18.95 -15.39 -39.08
CA MET A 105 19.90 -14.48 -39.77
C MET A 105 20.94 -15.23 -40.62
N HIS A 106 21.35 -16.44 -40.22
CA HIS A 106 22.31 -17.27 -40.94
C HIS A 106 21.87 -17.71 -42.35
N LEU A 107 20.58 -17.59 -42.69
CA LEU A 107 20.06 -17.85 -44.03
C LEU A 107 20.06 -16.60 -44.93
N PHE A 108 20.29 -15.42 -44.35
CA PHE A 108 20.18 -14.11 -45.00
C PHE A 108 21.55 -13.44 -45.23
N LEU A 109 22.65 -14.17 -44.99
CA LEU A 109 24.01 -13.72 -45.24
C LEU A 109 24.47 -14.20 -46.61
N THR A 110 25.31 -13.44 -47.29
CA THR A 110 25.88 -13.79 -48.60
C THR A 110 27.18 -14.59 -48.48
N ALA A 111 27.69 -15.12 -49.60
CA ALA A 111 29.02 -15.74 -49.64
C ALA A 111 30.13 -14.77 -49.16
N GLN A 112 30.02 -13.48 -49.48
CA GLN A 112 31.00 -12.47 -49.07
C GLN A 112 30.91 -12.17 -47.57
N ASP A 113 29.69 -12.08 -47.01
CA ASP A 113 29.51 -11.91 -45.57
C ASP A 113 30.15 -13.08 -44.81
N TRP A 114 29.92 -14.31 -45.28
CA TRP A 114 30.51 -15.50 -44.66
C TRP A 114 32.03 -15.52 -44.76
N ALA A 115 32.60 -15.14 -45.91
CA ALA A 115 34.05 -15.05 -46.08
C ALA A 115 34.70 -14.06 -45.08
N LEU A 116 34.03 -12.93 -44.80
CA LEU A 116 34.51 -11.95 -43.81
C LEU A 116 34.35 -12.46 -42.37
N LEU A 117 33.21 -13.10 -42.06
CA LEU A 117 32.95 -13.65 -40.72
C LEU A 117 33.91 -14.79 -40.37
N GLU A 118 34.28 -15.61 -41.35
CA GLU A 118 35.16 -16.77 -41.17
C GLU A 118 36.64 -16.47 -41.38
N GLY A 119 36.96 -15.33 -42.01
CA GLY A 119 38.34 -14.91 -42.24
C GLY A 119 39.13 -14.63 -40.97
N ASP A 120 40.39 -15.08 -40.95
CA ASP A 120 41.33 -14.94 -39.82
C ASP A 120 41.82 -13.50 -39.61
N GLY A 121 41.69 -12.63 -40.63
CA GLY A 121 42.21 -11.25 -40.62
C GLY A 121 41.20 -10.16 -40.26
N ALA A 122 39.90 -10.47 -40.12
CA ALA A 122 38.88 -9.50 -39.76
C ALA A 122 38.75 -9.37 -38.24
N ASP A 123 38.83 -8.15 -37.72
CA ASP A 123 38.63 -7.88 -36.30
C ASP A 123 37.15 -8.05 -35.88
N TRP A 124 36.92 -8.12 -34.56
CA TRP A 124 35.58 -8.33 -34.00
C TRP A 124 34.58 -7.25 -34.43
N TRP A 125 35.04 -6.01 -34.59
CA TRP A 125 34.21 -4.88 -34.99
C TRP A 125 33.78 -4.96 -36.46
N ALA A 126 34.69 -5.34 -37.35
CA ALA A 126 34.41 -5.58 -38.77
C ALA A 126 33.37 -6.70 -38.93
N LYS A 127 33.49 -7.78 -38.15
CA LYS A 127 32.50 -8.87 -38.12
C LYS A 127 31.13 -8.41 -37.62
N GLN A 128 31.07 -7.62 -36.55
CA GLN A 128 29.82 -7.02 -36.06
C GLN A 128 29.18 -6.10 -37.12
N ARG A 129 29.98 -5.23 -37.73
CA ARG A 129 29.53 -4.26 -38.72
C ARG A 129 28.98 -4.94 -39.97
N CYS A 130 29.59 -6.04 -40.43
CA CYS A 130 29.11 -6.84 -41.54
C CYS A 130 27.65 -7.32 -41.31
N ILE A 131 27.36 -7.90 -40.14
CA ILE A 131 26.00 -8.36 -39.82
C ILE A 131 25.02 -7.19 -39.70
N VAL A 132 25.44 -6.09 -39.06
CA VAL A 132 24.59 -4.88 -38.95
C VAL A 132 24.28 -4.29 -40.32
N GLN A 133 25.26 -4.21 -41.23
CA GLN A 133 25.06 -3.74 -42.60
C GLN A 133 24.02 -4.59 -43.32
N ARG A 134 24.09 -5.91 -43.21
CA ARG A 134 23.08 -6.79 -43.80
C ARG A 134 21.69 -6.55 -43.20
N LEU A 135 21.58 -6.38 -41.88
CA LEU A 135 20.32 -6.01 -41.22
C LEU A 135 19.74 -4.68 -41.75
N LYS A 136 20.58 -3.66 -41.96
CA LYS A 136 20.13 -2.37 -42.52
C LYS A 136 19.64 -2.52 -43.96
N LYS A 137 20.36 -3.26 -44.81
CA LYS A 137 19.95 -3.56 -46.20
C LYS A 137 18.66 -4.38 -46.27
N LEU A 138 18.40 -5.22 -45.27
CA LEU A 138 17.14 -5.96 -45.10
C LEU A 138 16.00 -5.11 -44.51
N GLY A 139 16.22 -3.82 -44.23
CA GLY A 139 15.19 -2.91 -43.72
C GLY A 139 14.91 -3.04 -42.21
N VAL A 140 15.84 -3.59 -41.43
CA VAL A 140 15.71 -3.66 -39.97
C VAL A 140 16.07 -2.32 -39.34
N LYS A 141 15.06 -1.65 -38.78
CA LYS A 141 15.14 -0.36 -38.07
C LYS A 141 15.00 -0.53 -36.54
N SER A 142 14.40 -1.61 -36.04
CA SER A 142 14.27 -1.91 -34.61
C SER A 142 14.50 -3.39 -34.28
N LEU A 143 15.38 -3.68 -33.32
CA LEU A 143 15.78 -5.06 -32.98
C LEU A 143 14.83 -5.74 -31.99
N ALA A 144 14.28 -6.91 -32.37
CA ALA A 144 13.70 -7.86 -31.41
C ALA A 144 14.79 -8.69 -30.71
N GLU A 145 14.48 -9.23 -29.53
CA GLU A 145 15.42 -10.07 -28.77
C GLU A 145 15.84 -11.34 -29.53
N SER A 146 14.93 -11.94 -30.29
CA SER A 146 15.21 -13.07 -31.18
C SER A 146 16.23 -12.73 -32.26
N THR A 147 16.14 -11.53 -32.85
CA THR A 147 17.08 -11.02 -33.86
C THR A 147 18.47 -10.83 -33.27
N VAL A 148 18.55 -10.18 -32.10
CA VAL A 148 19.82 -9.99 -31.37
C VAL A 148 20.46 -11.34 -31.04
N ARG A 149 19.65 -12.28 -30.53
CA ARG A 149 20.12 -13.63 -30.20
C ARG A 149 20.67 -14.35 -31.43
N SER A 150 20.00 -14.27 -32.58
CA SER A 150 20.46 -14.89 -33.83
C SER A 150 21.79 -14.30 -34.30
N CYS A 151 21.89 -12.97 -34.36
CA CYS A 151 23.07 -12.26 -34.87
C CYS A 151 24.31 -12.48 -33.99
N VAL A 152 24.16 -12.33 -32.67
CA VAL A 152 25.28 -12.50 -31.74
C VAL A 152 25.72 -13.96 -31.64
N SER A 153 24.80 -14.91 -31.83
CA SER A 153 25.17 -16.34 -31.87
C SER A 153 26.01 -16.68 -33.10
N ILE A 154 25.78 -16.02 -34.24
CA ILE A 154 26.62 -16.16 -35.44
C ILE A 154 28.02 -15.61 -35.14
N LEU A 155 28.13 -14.41 -34.57
CA LEU A 155 29.42 -13.83 -34.18
C LEU A 155 30.20 -14.73 -33.21
N LEU A 156 29.53 -15.22 -32.16
CA LEU A 156 30.13 -16.13 -31.18
C LEU A 156 30.41 -17.54 -31.75
N SER A 157 29.88 -17.90 -32.92
CA SER A 157 30.27 -19.14 -33.59
C SER A 157 31.60 -19.02 -34.32
N THR A 158 32.07 -17.80 -34.59
CA THR A 158 33.38 -17.53 -35.22
C THR A 158 34.54 -17.56 -34.22
N VAL A 159 34.26 -17.68 -32.91
CA VAL A 159 35.29 -17.83 -31.87
C VAL A 159 35.50 -19.31 -31.52
N THR A 160 36.75 -19.68 -31.26
CA THR A 160 37.14 -21.05 -30.91
C THR A 160 36.54 -21.52 -29.58
N VAL A 161 36.58 -20.64 -28.58
CA VAL A 161 36.06 -20.88 -27.24
C VAL A 161 35.00 -19.83 -26.91
N LEU A 162 33.84 -20.30 -26.46
CA LEU A 162 32.78 -19.40 -26.04
C LEU A 162 33.23 -18.62 -24.79
N PRO A 163 33.13 -17.27 -24.79
CA PRO A 163 33.51 -16.44 -23.64
C PRO A 163 32.66 -16.72 -22.40
N HIS A 164 33.07 -16.21 -21.24
CA HIS A 164 32.23 -16.29 -20.03
C HIS A 164 30.86 -15.63 -20.27
N PRO A 165 29.75 -16.08 -19.66
CA PRO A 165 28.43 -15.48 -19.88
C PRO A 165 28.39 -13.95 -19.73
N ASP A 166 29.19 -13.37 -18.84
CA ASP A 166 29.27 -11.90 -18.70
C ASP A 166 29.85 -11.22 -19.94
N ASP A 167 30.91 -11.81 -20.52
CA ASP A 167 31.54 -11.33 -21.75
C ASP A 167 30.62 -11.55 -22.97
N GLN A 168 29.85 -12.64 -22.97
CA GLN A 168 28.80 -12.86 -23.98
C GLN A 168 27.71 -11.78 -23.91
N HIS A 169 27.32 -11.36 -22.70
CA HIS A 169 26.36 -10.26 -22.53
C HIS A 169 26.98 -8.90 -22.89
N ALA A 170 28.27 -8.69 -22.61
CA ALA A 170 28.99 -7.50 -23.09
C ALA A 170 28.96 -7.42 -24.62
N ALA A 171 29.25 -8.53 -25.32
CA ALA A 171 29.12 -8.62 -26.77
C ALA A 171 27.69 -8.30 -27.29
N VAL A 172 26.64 -8.66 -26.54
CA VAL A 172 25.25 -8.28 -26.86
C VAL A 172 25.05 -6.76 -26.77
N LEU A 173 25.61 -6.11 -25.74
CA LEU A 173 25.51 -4.66 -25.56
C LEU A 173 26.30 -3.90 -26.64
N GLU A 174 27.49 -4.39 -26.98
CA GLU A 174 28.31 -3.86 -28.08
C GLU A 174 27.59 -3.96 -29.43
N PHE A 175 27.02 -5.12 -29.75
CA PHE A 175 26.26 -5.31 -31.00
C PHE A 175 25.06 -4.36 -31.10
N LYS A 176 24.32 -4.16 -29.99
CA LYS A 176 23.24 -3.17 -29.94
C LYS A 176 23.78 -1.76 -30.16
N GLY A 177 24.93 -1.41 -29.58
CA GLY A 177 25.59 -0.12 -29.82
C GLY A 177 25.97 0.07 -31.29
N CYS A 178 26.58 -0.95 -31.90
CA CYS A 178 26.95 -0.96 -33.32
C CYS A 178 25.72 -0.76 -34.23
N PHE A 179 24.61 -1.45 -33.96
CA PHE A 179 23.38 -1.29 -34.72
C PHE A 179 22.81 0.14 -34.70
N HIS A 180 22.86 0.82 -33.55
CA HIS A 180 22.37 2.19 -33.43
C HIS A 180 23.34 3.22 -34.02
N SER A 181 24.63 2.87 -34.18
CA SER A 181 25.64 3.74 -34.78
C SER A 181 25.60 3.77 -36.31
N MET A 182 24.83 2.88 -36.94
CA MET A 182 24.71 2.81 -38.40
C MET A 182 23.38 3.36 -38.87
N GLU A 183 23.43 4.17 -39.93
CA GLU A 183 22.27 4.75 -40.58
C GLU A 183 21.38 3.65 -41.20
N ASN A 184 20.08 3.95 -41.28
CA ASN A 184 19.13 3.07 -41.95
C ASN A 184 19.16 3.33 -43.46
N VAL A 185 18.83 2.32 -44.26
CA VAL A 185 18.53 2.54 -45.67
C VAL A 185 17.11 3.10 -45.76
N ASP A 186 16.98 4.26 -46.39
CA ASP A 186 15.71 4.95 -46.56
C ASP A 186 14.81 4.22 -47.58
N ASP A 187 13.50 4.47 -47.51
CA ASP A 187 12.48 3.96 -48.45
C ASP A 187 12.32 2.44 -48.58
N LEU A 188 12.88 1.65 -47.66
CA LEU A 188 12.64 0.20 -47.59
C LEU A 188 11.33 -0.18 -46.85
N PRO A 189 10.58 -1.21 -47.33
CA PRO A 189 9.39 -1.72 -46.67
C PRO A 189 9.63 -2.19 -45.23
N TYR A 190 8.70 -1.89 -44.31
CA TYR A 190 8.82 -2.24 -42.90
C TYR A 190 8.23 -3.63 -42.58
N LEU A 191 9.08 -4.62 -42.33
CA LEU A 191 8.66 -5.96 -41.90
C LEU A 191 8.81 -6.19 -40.40
N VAL A 192 7.70 -6.45 -39.70
CA VAL A 192 7.71 -6.80 -38.26
C VAL A 192 8.23 -8.23 -38.02
N ARG A 193 7.94 -9.16 -38.93
CA ARG A 193 8.43 -10.55 -38.89
C ARG A 193 8.98 -10.89 -40.26
N PHE A 194 10.23 -11.33 -40.28
CA PHE A 194 10.88 -11.77 -41.51
C PHE A 194 10.50 -13.23 -41.84
N PRO A 195 10.42 -13.59 -43.13
CA PRO A 195 10.15 -14.95 -43.56
C PRO A 195 11.26 -15.91 -43.11
N GLU A 196 10.99 -17.23 -43.17
CA GLU A 196 12.00 -18.23 -42.80
C GLU A 196 13.14 -18.33 -43.82
N GLN A 197 12.86 -18.03 -45.10
CA GLN A 197 13.80 -18.07 -46.21
C GLN A 197 13.84 -16.71 -46.94
N PRO A 198 14.99 -16.28 -47.50
CA PRO A 198 15.10 -15.03 -48.23
C PRO A 198 14.18 -14.91 -49.45
N SER A 199 13.80 -16.03 -50.07
CA SER A 199 12.86 -16.05 -51.21
C SER A 199 11.47 -15.52 -50.88
N GLY A 200 11.09 -15.50 -49.59
CA GLY A 200 9.84 -14.91 -49.12
C GLY A 200 9.89 -13.40 -48.88
N LEU A 201 11.03 -12.73 -49.16
CA LEU A 201 11.16 -11.28 -48.98
C LEU A 201 10.42 -10.51 -50.09
N PRO A 202 9.81 -9.36 -49.76
CA PRO A 202 9.32 -8.41 -50.75
C PRO A 202 10.42 -8.04 -51.77
N PRO A 203 10.10 -7.88 -53.07
CA PRO A 203 11.09 -7.60 -54.12
C PRO A 203 12.03 -6.42 -53.81
N ALA A 204 11.51 -5.35 -53.21
CA ALA A 204 12.31 -4.18 -52.83
C ALA A 204 13.37 -4.48 -51.75
N LEU A 205 13.05 -5.35 -50.78
CA LEU A 205 14.03 -5.79 -49.77
C LEU A 205 15.03 -6.79 -50.36
N LEU A 206 14.60 -7.64 -51.30
CA LEU A 206 15.46 -8.60 -51.96
C LEU A 206 16.49 -7.91 -52.87
N GLN A 207 16.08 -6.89 -53.63
CA GLN A 207 16.97 -6.06 -54.47
C GLN A 207 17.91 -5.16 -53.65
N SER A 208 17.46 -4.65 -52.50
CA SER A 208 18.32 -3.87 -51.59
C SER A 208 19.36 -4.76 -50.90
N ALA A 209 18.95 -5.97 -50.50
CA ALA A 209 19.80 -6.87 -49.76
C ALA A 209 20.68 -7.75 -50.63
N TYR A 210 20.40 -7.98 -51.91
CA TYR A 210 21.17 -8.92 -52.75
C TYR A 210 21.31 -8.43 -54.19
N THR A 211 22.40 -8.81 -54.84
CA THR A 211 22.63 -8.62 -56.28
C THR A 211 22.70 -9.98 -56.97
N GLU A 212 22.55 -10.04 -58.30
CA GLU A 212 22.67 -11.30 -59.05
C GLU A 212 24.03 -12.00 -58.84
N ALA A 213 25.09 -11.20 -58.63
CA ALA A 213 26.43 -11.70 -58.35
C ALA A 213 26.62 -12.15 -56.88
N GLU A 214 25.72 -11.78 -55.97
CA GLU A 214 25.86 -11.97 -54.52
C GLU A 214 24.55 -12.42 -53.84
N PRO A 215 24.02 -13.62 -54.16
CA PRO A 215 22.80 -14.14 -53.58
C PRO A 215 22.98 -14.55 -52.09
N PRO A 216 21.87 -14.71 -51.32
CA PRO A 216 21.95 -15.25 -49.97
C PRO A 216 22.43 -16.70 -49.98
N VAL A 217 23.31 -17.04 -49.06
CA VAL A 217 23.88 -18.37 -48.90
C VAL A 217 23.52 -18.91 -47.52
N ALA A 218 22.63 -19.90 -47.51
CA ALA A 218 22.26 -20.63 -46.32
C ALA A 218 23.42 -21.52 -45.84
N LYS A 219 23.92 -21.27 -44.63
CA LYS A 219 24.95 -22.12 -44.00
C LYS A 219 24.40 -22.77 -42.73
N SER A 220 24.51 -24.09 -42.63
CA SER A 220 24.13 -24.82 -41.42
C SER A 220 25.28 -24.80 -40.41
N ILE A 221 25.08 -24.12 -39.28
CA ILE A 221 26.07 -24.02 -38.21
C ILE A 221 25.63 -24.92 -37.05
N ALA A 222 26.29 -26.07 -36.89
CA ALA A 222 25.93 -27.10 -35.92
C ALA A 222 25.87 -26.60 -34.46
N ARG A 223 26.72 -25.62 -34.09
CA ARG A 223 26.77 -25.05 -32.73
C ARG A 223 25.79 -23.88 -32.49
N LEU A 224 25.14 -23.35 -33.52
CA LEU A 224 24.37 -22.11 -33.44
C LEU A 224 23.17 -22.21 -32.49
N ALA A 225 22.42 -23.32 -32.57
CA ALA A 225 21.27 -23.57 -31.70
C ALA A 225 21.67 -23.69 -30.21
N TYR A 226 22.85 -24.26 -29.95
CA TYR A 226 23.40 -24.40 -28.61
C TYR A 226 23.82 -23.03 -28.04
N ILE A 227 24.53 -22.22 -28.83
CA ILE A 227 24.96 -20.87 -28.43
C ILE A 227 23.73 -19.98 -28.18
N ALA A 228 22.77 -19.96 -29.11
CA ALA A 228 21.57 -19.14 -29.01
C ALA A 228 20.74 -19.46 -27.75
N LYS A 229 20.67 -20.73 -27.35
CA LYS A 229 19.93 -21.15 -26.15
C LYS A 229 20.59 -20.69 -24.84
N ALA A 230 21.91 -20.60 -24.82
CA ALA A 230 22.67 -20.25 -23.62
C ALA A 230 23.03 -18.75 -23.51
N LEU A 231 22.86 -17.98 -24.60
CA LEU A 231 23.27 -16.58 -24.71
C LEU A 231 22.44 -15.65 -23.79
N PRO A 232 23.07 -15.00 -22.78
CA PRO A 232 22.41 -13.99 -21.97
C PRO A 232 22.17 -12.70 -22.77
N VAL A 233 20.95 -12.50 -23.27
CA VAL A 233 20.57 -11.27 -24.01
C VAL A 233 20.05 -10.16 -23.07
N ARG A 234 19.78 -10.51 -21.81
CA ARG A 234 19.28 -9.62 -20.75
C ARG A 234 20.22 -9.63 -19.55
N ASP A 235 20.29 -8.51 -18.85
CA ASP A 235 21.02 -8.32 -17.60
C ASP A 235 20.47 -9.17 -16.44
N THR A 236 19.22 -9.62 -16.54
CA THR A 236 18.56 -10.52 -15.59
C THR A 236 18.83 -12.01 -15.86
N HIS A 237 19.69 -12.37 -16.83
CA HIS A 237 19.91 -13.77 -17.19
C HIS A 237 20.72 -14.51 -16.09
N SER A 238 20.29 -15.72 -15.74
CA SER A 238 20.80 -16.46 -14.57
C SER A 238 22.25 -16.95 -14.70
N SER A 239 22.79 -17.00 -15.93
CA SER A 239 24.17 -17.40 -16.19
C SER A 239 25.21 -16.31 -15.94
N LEU A 240 24.80 -15.05 -15.74
CA LEU A 240 25.71 -13.92 -15.46
C LEU A 240 26.28 -14.02 -14.04
N SER A 241 27.55 -13.67 -13.83
CA SER A 241 28.22 -13.80 -12.53
C SER A 241 27.53 -13.01 -11.42
N ALA A 242 26.98 -11.84 -11.74
CA ALA A 242 26.14 -11.03 -10.85
C ALA A 242 24.90 -11.80 -10.35
N ASN A 243 24.45 -12.81 -11.11
CA ASN A 243 23.25 -13.60 -10.87
C ASN A 243 23.56 -15.07 -10.46
N ALA A 244 24.81 -15.54 -10.63
CA ALA A 244 25.23 -16.94 -10.47
C ALA A 244 25.25 -17.44 -9.00
N GLY A 245 25.17 -16.55 -8.02
CA GLY A 245 25.13 -16.90 -6.58
C GLY A 245 23.77 -17.40 -6.06
N LYS A 246 22.76 -17.59 -6.92
CA LYS A 246 21.35 -17.83 -6.52
C LYS A 246 20.84 -19.27 -6.78
N SER A 247 21.69 -20.26 -7.07
CA SER A 247 21.31 -21.68 -7.24
C SER A 247 22.26 -22.67 -6.51
N LYS A 248 21.72 -23.79 -6.00
CA LYS A 248 22.21 -24.60 -4.86
C LYS A 248 23.57 -25.35 -5.02
N LYS A 249 24.28 -25.42 -3.88
CA LYS A 249 25.23 -26.43 -3.33
C LYS A 249 26.23 -27.10 -4.30
N ARG A 250 27.52 -26.73 -4.15
CA ARG A 250 28.68 -27.57 -4.52
C ARG A 250 29.45 -27.93 -3.23
N PRO A 251 29.87 -29.19 -3.00
CA PRO A 251 30.73 -29.55 -1.87
C PRO A 251 32.14 -28.94 -2.06
N PRO A 252 32.91 -28.71 -0.98
CA PRO A 252 34.16 -27.98 -1.04
C PRO A 252 35.21 -28.76 -1.84
N ALA A 253 35.82 -28.08 -2.82
CA ALA A 253 37.12 -28.46 -3.34
C ALA A 253 38.18 -27.86 -2.41
N THR A 254 38.88 -28.74 -1.69
CA THR A 254 40.04 -28.44 -0.85
C THR A 254 41.12 -27.72 -1.67
N PRO A 255 41.84 -26.73 -1.10
CA PRO A 255 42.83 -25.94 -1.83
C PRO A 255 44.04 -26.78 -2.27
N GLN A 256 44.37 -26.73 -3.55
CA GLN A 256 45.69 -27.08 -4.06
C GLN A 256 46.58 -25.82 -3.98
N GLN A 257 47.51 -25.84 -3.03
CA GLN A 257 48.67 -24.93 -2.99
C GLN A 257 49.73 -25.41 -4.00
N SER A 258 50.45 -24.44 -4.56
CA SER A 258 51.66 -24.58 -5.37
C SER A 258 52.86 -25.07 -4.51
N PRO A 259 53.97 -25.55 -5.13
CA PRO A 259 54.88 -26.53 -4.51
C PRO A 259 56.11 -25.95 -3.78
N ALA A 260 56.80 -26.89 -3.09
CA ALA A 260 58.17 -26.91 -2.52
C ALA A 260 58.25 -26.75 -0.98
N ALA A 261 58.94 -27.58 -0.18
CA ALA A 261 59.85 -28.71 -0.41
C ALA A 261 59.86 -29.69 0.80
N SER A 262 60.24 -30.97 0.54
CA SER A 262 60.86 -32.02 1.39
C SER A 262 60.64 -32.03 2.92
N THR A 263 60.36 -33.14 3.63
CA THR A 263 60.97 -34.48 3.54
C THR A 263 60.23 -35.47 4.48
N ALA A 264 60.19 -36.75 4.08
CA ALA A 264 60.13 -37.99 4.87
C ALA A 264 58.85 -38.41 5.65
N LEU A 265 58.27 -39.51 5.14
CA LEU A 265 57.38 -40.54 5.75
C LEU A 265 58.10 -41.35 6.88
N PRO A 266 57.52 -42.42 7.50
CA PRO A 266 56.15 -43.00 7.53
C PRO A 266 55.65 -43.16 9.01
N VAL A 267 54.44 -43.61 9.39
CA VAL A 267 53.86 -44.96 9.26
C VAL A 267 52.39 -44.89 9.70
N SER A 268 51.47 -45.21 8.78
CA SER A 268 50.15 -45.81 9.06
C SER A 268 50.33 -47.34 9.24
N PRO A 269 49.43 -48.11 9.92
CA PRO A 269 48.16 -48.49 9.26
C PRO A 269 46.99 -48.79 10.26
N SER A 270 45.74 -48.38 9.97
CA SER A 270 44.63 -49.21 9.41
C SER A 270 43.90 -50.10 10.46
N TRP A 271 42.58 -50.34 10.52
CA TRP A 271 41.50 -50.57 9.55
C TRP A 271 40.14 -50.24 10.22
N GLN A 272 39.19 -49.54 9.56
CA GLN A 272 37.91 -50.03 8.96
C GLN A 272 36.87 -50.62 9.94
N ARG A 273 35.54 -50.53 9.77
CA ARG A 273 34.57 -49.88 8.84
C ARG A 273 33.21 -49.98 9.54
N GLY A 274 32.25 -49.13 9.21
CA GLY A 274 30.83 -49.37 9.54
C GLY A 274 29.91 -48.25 9.04
N ALA A 275 29.34 -48.44 7.86
CA ALA A 275 28.41 -47.53 7.22
C ALA A 275 26.96 -47.71 7.73
N GLY A 276 26.17 -46.64 7.72
CA GLY A 276 24.71 -46.69 7.89
C GLY A 276 24.09 -45.29 7.77
N GLY A 277 23.50 -44.98 6.61
CA GLY A 277 22.84 -43.70 6.33
C GLY A 277 21.39 -43.65 6.80
N SER A 278 20.84 -42.43 6.92
CA SER A 278 19.39 -42.20 6.99
C SER A 278 18.98 -40.93 6.22
N ASN A 279 17.92 -41.09 5.43
CA ASN A 279 17.17 -40.08 4.69
C ASN A 279 16.29 -39.24 5.65
N TRP A 280 16.19 -37.93 5.42
CA TRP A 280 15.14 -37.09 5.98
C TRP A 280 14.34 -36.44 4.85
N ALA A 281 13.05 -36.78 4.80
CA ALA A 281 12.07 -36.28 3.83
C ALA A 281 11.50 -34.93 4.29
N ALA A 282 11.28 -34.05 3.31
CA ALA A 282 10.68 -32.73 3.44
C ALA A 282 9.14 -32.80 3.37
N SER A 283 8.46 -32.04 4.21
CA SER A 283 7.02 -31.75 4.10
C SER A 283 6.79 -30.30 3.68
N GLU A 284 6.39 -30.13 2.42
CA GLU A 284 5.35 -29.24 1.87
C GLU A 284 5.30 -27.76 2.33
N ALA A 285 6.01 -26.93 1.57
CA ALA A 285 5.69 -25.51 1.38
C ALA A 285 4.75 -25.37 0.17
N SER A 286 3.59 -24.74 0.35
CA SER A 286 2.65 -24.44 -0.73
C SER A 286 3.22 -23.42 -1.72
N ASN A 287 2.96 -23.63 -3.01
CA ASN A 287 3.62 -22.97 -4.13
C ASN A 287 2.86 -21.69 -4.57
N PRO A 288 3.44 -20.47 -4.44
CA PRO A 288 2.76 -19.18 -4.68
C PRO A 288 2.46 -18.84 -6.16
N MET A 289 2.76 -19.74 -7.11
CA MET A 289 2.66 -19.47 -8.55
C MET A 289 1.26 -19.72 -9.16
N GLN A 290 0.43 -20.56 -8.53
CA GLN A 290 -0.94 -20.82 -9.01
C GLN A 290 -1.92 -19.67 -8.73
N GLY A 291 -1.78 -18.97 -7.59
CA GLY A 291 -2.59 -17.78 -7.29
C GLY A 291 -2.29 -16.56 -8.18
N PHE A 292 -1.07 -16.50 -8.72
CA PHE A 292 -0.63 -15.39 -9.59
C PHE A 292 -1.16 -15.50 -11.03
N MET A 293 -1.31 -16.72 -11.57
CA MET A 293 -1.87 -16.93 -12.91
C MET A 293 -3.39 -16.66 -12.98
N GLY A 294 -4.14 -16.93 -11.91
CA GLY A 294 -5.56 -16.58 -11.83
C GLY A 294 -5.82 -15.06 -11.88
N MET A 295 -4.94 -14.28 -11.23
CA MET A 295 -5.06 -12.82 -11.17
C MET A 295 -4.78 -12.12 -12.51
N CYS A 296 -3.92 -12.70 -13.36
CA CYS A 296 -3.57 -12.15 -14.67
C CYS A 296 -4.70 -12.35 -15.70
N ASN A 297 -5.43 -13.47 -15.62
CA ASN A 297 -6.57 -13.75 -16.52
C ASN A 297 -7.76 -12.80 -16.27
N GLU A 298 -8.01 -12.43 -15.01
CA GLU A 298 -9.08 -11.48 -14.65
C GLU A 298 -8.75 -10.03 -15.02
N MET A 299 -7.46 -9.68 -15.08
CA MET A 299 -7.02 -8.35 -15.52
C MET A 299 -7.26 -8.11 -17.02
N VAL A 300 -7.20 -9.16 -17.85
CA VAL A 300 -7.46 -9.09 -19.29
C VAL A 300 -8.98 -8.96 -19.57
N LYS A 301 -9.83 -9.68 -18.83
CA LYS A 301 -11.29 -9.54 -18.91
C LYS A 301 -11.79 -8.16 -18.46
N CYS A 302 -11.11 -7.55 -17.49
CA CYS A 302 -11.38 -6.20 -16.99
C CYS A 302 -11.05 -5.10 -18.02
N MET A 303 -10.10 -5.34 -18.93
CA MET A 303 -9.77 -4.38 -20.00
C MET A 303 -10.78 -4.41 -21.15
N GLN A 304 -11.35 -5.57 -21.46
CA GLN A 304 -12.33 -5.73 -22.55
C GLN A 304 -13.71 -5.16 -22.18
N SER A 305 -14.09 -5.22 -20.90
CA SER A 305 -15.35 -4.66 -20.38
C SER A 305 -15.32 -3.13 -20.23
N PHE A 306 -14.11 -2.52 -20.15
CA PHE A 306 -13.92 -1.07 -20.12
C PHE A 306 -14.36 -0.38 -21.44
N GLN A 307 -14.35 -1.11 -22.55
CA GLN A 307 -14.75 -0.59 -23.87
C GLN A 307 -16.28 -0.58 -24.06
N ALA A 308 -17.02 -1.45 -23.37
CA ALA A 308 -18.48 -1.54 -23.45
C ALA A 308 -19.20 -0.48 -22.60
N VAL A 309 -18.61 -0.06 -21.47
CA VAL A 309 -19.20 0.91 -20.54
C VAL A 309 -19.18 2.35 -21.08
N GLN A 310 -18.34 2.64 -22.06
CA GLN A 310 -18.23 3.98 -22.66
C GLN A 310 -19.42 4.33 -23.59
N LEU A 311 -20.21 3.33 -24.00
CA LEU A 311 -21.37 3.50 -24.90
C LEU A 311 -22.69 3.80 -24.17
N GLN A 312 -22.79 3.66 -22.85
CA GLN A 312 -24.05 3.82 -22.11
C GLN A 312 -24.21 5.17 -21.38
N MET A 313 -23.32 6.14 -21.62
CA MET A 313 -23.31 7.42 -20.88
C MET A 313 -24.26 8.52 -21.38
N ASN A 314 -25.15 8.26 -22.35
CA ASN A 314 -26.01 9.29 -22.97
C ASN A 314 -27.52 9.10 -22.72
N SER A 315 -27.98 9.17 -21.48
CA SER A 315 -29.37 9.61 -21.17
C SER A 315 -29.52 9.92 -19.68
N ARG A 316 -29.67 11.21 -19.34
CA ARG A 316 -29.89 11.71 -17.97
C ARG A 316 -31.37 11.98 -17.73
N GLN A 317 -31.94 11.43 -16.66
CA GLN A 317 -33.04 12.05 -15.90
C GLN A 317 -32.92 11.76 -14.39
N ASN A 318 -33.57 12.61 -13.59
CA ASN A 318 -33.34 12.89 -12.17
C ASN A 318 -34.11 11.90 -11.23
N PRO A 319 -33.45 11.07 -10.39
CA PRO A 319 -34.12 9.95 -9.71
C PRO A 319 -34.63 10.22 -8.28
N SER A 320 -34.58 11.45 -7.77
CA SER A 320 -35.01 11.77 -6.39
C SER A 320 -36.53 11.67 -6.15
N GLN A 321 -37.34 11.43 -7.18
CA GLN A 321 -38.80 11.24 -7.07
C GLN A 321 -39.25 9.77 -7.17
N CYS A 322 -38.37 8.83 -7.53
CA CYS A 322 -38.77 7.44 -7.78
C CYS A 322 -39.11 6.68 -6.48
N PHE A 323 -38.41 6.96 -5.37
CA PHE A 323 -38.59 6.21 -4.12
C PHE A 323 -39.80 6.62 -3.27
N GLN A 324 -40.40 7.79 -3.52
CA GLN A 324 -41.67 8.16 -2.87
C GLN A 324 -42.89 7.74 -3.71
N GLN A 325 -42.77 7.72 -5.04
CA GLN A 325 -43.90 7.33 -5.91
C GLN A 325 -44.09 5.81 -6.03
N GLN A 326 -43.06 4.99 -5.73
CA GLN A 326 -43.21 3.53 -5.72
C GLN A 326 -43.77 2.97 -4.40
N ALA A 327 -43.89 3.78 -3.35
CA ALA A 327 -44.55 3.38 -2.10
C ALA A 327 -46.09 3.37 -2.21
N GLU A 328 -46.67 4.05 -3.22
CA GLU A 328 -48.13 4.07 -3.45
C GLU A 328 -48.63 2.95 -4.37
N HIS A 329 -47.72 2.17 -5.00
CA HIS A 329 -48.08 1.07 -5.90
C HIS A 329 -48.10 -0.33 -5.23
N PHE A 330 -47.82 -0.39 -3.93
CA PHE A 330 -47.89 -1.63 -3.15
C PHE A 330 -49.14 -1.65 -2.27
N GLN A 331 -50.30 -1.85 -2.89
CA GLN A 331 -51.45 -2.46 -2.21
C GLN A 331 -51.71 -3.85 -2.81
N PRO A 332 -51.81 -4.91 -2.00
CA PRO A 332 -52.20 -6.22 -2.50
C PRO A 332 -53.69 -6.21 -2.89
N LYS A 333 -54.02 -6.61 -4.12
CA LYS A 333 -55.40 -6.92 -4.52
C LYS A 333 -55.89 -8.16 -3.73
N PRO A 334 -57.16 -8.19 -3.26
CA PRO A 334 -57.67 -9.28 -2.45
C PRO A 334 -57.92 -10.53 -3.31
N LYS A 335 -57.51 -11.71 -2.82
CA LYS A 335 -58.02 -12.99 -3.32
C LYS A 335 -59.31 -13.33 -2.57
N GLU A 336 -60.38 -13.53 -3.33
CA GLU A 336 -61.65 -14.05 -2.86
C GLU A 336 -61.47 -15.43 -2.20
N LEU A 337 -61.95 -15.56 -0.96
CA LEU A 337 -62.31 -16.84 -0.37
C LEU A 337 -63.71 -16.69 0.24
N LYS A 338 -64.58 -17.63 -0.15
CA LYS A 338 -66.00 -17.68 0.19
C LYS A 338 -66.23 -17.89 1.69
N ALA A 339 -67.23 -17.17 2.16
CA ALA A 339 -68.03 -17.23 3.40
C ALA A 339 -67.84 -18.37 4.40
N GLY A 340 -67.85 -18.01 5.70
CA GLY A 340 -68.14 -18.95 6.78
C GLY A 340 -68.04 -18.41 8.22
N VAL A 341 -69.05 -17.63 8.63
CA VAL A 341 -69.65 -17.58 9.99
C VAL A 341 -68.94 -16.79 11.14
N ALA A 342 -69.62 -15.67 11.46
CA ALA A 342 -69.96 -15.07 12.76
C ALA A 342 -68.93 -14.38 13.70
N ALA A 343 -69.27 -13.12 13.98
CA ALA A 343 -68.83 -12.11 14.98
C ALA A 343 -69.19 -12.52 16.45
N PRO A 344 -68.99 -11.71 17.53
CA PRO A 344 -68.62 -10.28 17.62
C PRO A 344 -67.47 -9.93 18.62
N SER A 345 -66.63 -8.91 18.35
CA SER A 345 -66.75 -7.46 18.63
C SER A 345 -66.60 -7.05 20.10
N GLN A 346 -65.61 -6.18 20.38
CA GLN A 346 -65.67 -4.89 21.11
C GLN A 346 -64.22 -4.48 21.51
N LEU A 347 -63.56 -3.54 20.82
CA LEU A 347 -63.60 -2.08 20.98
C LEU A 347 -63.43 -1.58 22.42
N SER A 348 -62.28 -0.98 22.75
CA SER A 348 -62.22 0.44 23.15
C SER A 348 -60.79 0.91 23.41
N THR A 349 -60.55 2.09 22.86
CA THR A 349 -59.54 3.09 23.20
C THR A 349 -59.53 3.44 24.68
N CYS A 350 -58.39 3.85 25.24
CA CYS A 350 -58.25 5.20 25.82
C CYS A 350 -56.83 5.52 26.28
N ASN A 351 -56.59 6.82 26.20
CA ASN A 351 -55.39 7.61 26.44
C ASN A 351 -55.08 7.82 27.93
N GLU A 352 -53.88 8.36 28.14
CA GLU A 352 -53.52 9.43 29.08
C GLU A 352 -53.07 9.15 30.52
N SER A 353 -51.93 9.81 30.82
CA SER A 353 -51.52 10.43 32.10
C SER A 353 -51.16 9.48 33.25
N GLY A 354 -50.16 9.72 34.10
CA GLY A 354 -49.21 10.82 34.32
C GLY A 354 -48.39 10.48 35.58
N GLN A 355 -47.28 11.19 35.79
CA GLN A 355 -46.61 11.50 37.08
C GLN A 355 -46.33 10.32 38.05
N GLY A 356 -45.09 9.90 38.33
CA GLY A 356 -44.03 10.67 39.00
C GLY A 356 -43.93 10.30 40.49
N THR A 357 -42.81 9.71 40.95
CA THR A 357 -42.10 9.88 42.25
C THR A 357 -41.36 8.62 42.80
N THR A 358 -40.05 8.82 43.03
CA THR A 358 -39.14 8.36 44.11
C THR A 358 -39.02 6.90 44.61
N GLU A 359 -37.78 6.41 44.51
CA GLU A 359 -36.94 5.62 45.46
C GLU A 359 -37.57 4.57 46.40
N LYS A 360 -37.10 3.31 46.29
CA LYS A 360 -36.25 2.62 47.30
C LYS A 360 -35.86 1.19 46.91
N LEU A 361 -34.64 0.82 47.31
CA LEU A 361 -34.09 -0.55 47.37
C LEU A 361 -35.01 -1.51 48.15
N LEU A 362 -35.10 -2.78 47.72
CA LEU A 362 -34.56 -3.96 48.44
C LEU A 362 -34.98 -5.30 47.81
N ALA A 363 -34.00 -6.22 47.82
CA ALA A 363 -34.10 -7.67 47.98
C ALA A 363 -34.61 -8.58 46.84
N LEU A 364 -33.71 -9.51 46.48
CA LEU A 364 -33.96 -10.79 45.81
C LEU A 364 -35.00 -11.64 46.56
N PRO A 365 -35.69 -12.54 45.84
CA PRO A 365 -35.54 -13.94 46.22
C PRO A 365 -35.27 -14.88 45.04
N ALA A 366 -34.46 -15.89 45.34
CA ALA A 366 -34.15 -17.03 44.48
C ALA A 366 -35.37 -17.94 44.31
N LEU A 367 -35.59 -18.43 43.08
CA LEU A 367 -36.45 -19.58 42.80
C LEU A 367 -35.81 -20.40 41.67
N ALA A 368 -35.52 -21.65 41.98
CA ALA A 368 -34.95 -22.66 41.11
C ALA A 368 -35.93 -23.07 39.98
N PRO A 369 -35.44 -23.48 38.79
CA PRO A 369 -36.25 -24.23 37.85
C PRO A 369 -35.88 -25.73 37.85
N SER A 370 -36.92 -26.55 38.01
CA SER A 370 -36.96 -27.99 37.74
C SER A 370 -36.95 -28.26 36.22
N PRO A 371 -36.38 -29.38 35.72
CA PRO A 371 -36.14 -29.60 34.30
C PRO A 371 -37.37 -30.18 33.59
N ALA A 372 -37.58 -29.76 32.34
CA ALA A 372 -38.43 -30.45 31.37
C ALA A 372 -37.54 -30.90 30.20
N GLU A 373 -37.59 -32.19 29.91
CA GLU A 373 -36.77 -32.90 28.92
C GLU A 373 -37.05 -32.46 27.47
N PRO A 374 -36.02 -32.36 26.61
CA PRO A 374 -36.20 -32.25 25.16
C PRO A 374 -36.16 -33.62 24.48
N THR A 375 -37.04 -33.78 23.49
CA THR A 375 -37.21 -34.95 22.62
C THR A 375 -35.98 -35.22 21.74
N THR A 376 -35.59 -36.49 21.70
CA THR A 376 -34.48 -37.09 20.95
C THR A 376 -34.69 -37.08 19.44
N ALA A 377 -33.95 -36.26 18.69
CA ALA A 377 -33.72 -36.46 17.25
C ALA A 377 -32.50 -35.71 16.64
N GLU A 378 -31.67 -34.98 17.42
CA GLU A 378 -30.56 -34.18 16.87
C GLU A 378 -29.22 -34.35 17.62
N GLU A 379 -28.94 -35.54 18.16
CA GLU A 379 -27.74 -35.78 18.99
C GLU A 379 -26.65 -36.66 18.35
N GLU A 380 -26.71 -36.98 17.05
CA GLU A 380 -25.71 -37.82 16.37
C GLU A 380 -24.70 -37.07 15.47
N ALA A 381 -24.33 -35.83 15.83
CA ALA A 381 -23.25 -35.11 15.12
C ALA A 381 -22.39 -34.17 16.00
N ARG A 382 -22.21 -34.46 17.29
CA ARG A 382 -21.21 -33.77 18.14
C ARG A 382 -20.17 -34.75 18.65
N ASP A 383 -18.91 -34.57 18.22
CA ASP A 383 -17.77 -35.16 18.93
C ASP A 383 -17.76 -34.60 20.37
N PRO A 384 -17.66 -35.44 21.42
CA PRO A 384 -17.70 -34.98 22.80
C PRO A 384 -16.44 -34.18 23.13
N GLU A 385 -16.62 -33.06 23.86
CA GLU A 385 -15.52 -32.32 24.48
C GLU A 385 -14.68 -33.28 25.36
N PRO A 386 -13.34 -33.19 25.32
CA PRO A 386 -12.51 -34.00 26.19
C PRO A 386 -12.66 -33.53 27.64
N GLN A 387 -13.38 -34.30 28.45
CA GLN A 387 -13.34 -34.20 29.90
C GLN A 387 -11.89 -34.45 30.36
N GLY A 388 -11.28 -33.47 31.02
CA GLY A 388 -9.87 -33.47 31.39
C GLY A 388 -9.51 -34.57 32.39
N VAL A 389 -8.33 -35.16 32.22
CA VAL A 389 -7.71 -36.04 33.22
C VAL A 389 -7.30 -35.18 34.43
N PRO A 390 -7.72 -35.51 35.67
CA PRO A 390 -7.38 -34.72 36.85
C PRO A 390 -5.86 -34.64 37.06
N GLY A 391 -5.31 -33.42 37.16
CA GLY A 391 -3.91 -33.17 37.54
C GLY A 391 -2.97 -32.61 36.46
N LEU A 392 -3.38 -32.55 35.20
CA LEU A 392 -2.57 -31.99 34.10
C LEU A 392 -2.86 -30.50 33.85
N SER A 393 -1.83 -29.71 33.52
CA SER A 393 -1.98 -28.31 33.10
C SER A 393 -2.77 -28.19 31.78
N PRO A 394 -3.40 -27.04 31.48
CA PRO A 394 -4.15 -26.86 30.23
C PRO A 394 -3.33 -27.13 28.96
N GLU A 395 -2.02 -26.86 29.01
CA GLU A 395 -1.09 -27.09 27.89
C GLU A 395 -0.84 -28.58 27.69
N GLU A 396 -0.69 -29.34 28.77
CA GLU A 396 -0.54 -30.80 28.73
C GLU A 396 -1.81 -31.48 28.23
N GLN A 397 -2.98 -31.03 28.70
CA GLN A 397 -4.26 -31.54 28.21
C GLN A 397 -4.43 -31.31 26.70
N LEU A 398 -4.12 -30.10 26.22
CA LEU A 398 -4.19 -29.79 24.80
C LEU A 398 -3.14 -30.59 24.00
N PHE A 399 -1.92 -30.73 24.52
CA PHE A 399 -0.87 -31.55 23.91
C PHE A 399 -1.30 -33.01 23.76
N GLU A 400 -1.82 -33.64 24.80
CA GLU A 400 -2.31 -35.02 24.76
C GLU A 400 -3.49 -35.17 23.78
N SER A 401 -4.41 -34.18 23.74
CA SER A 401 -5.51 -34.17 22.77
C SER A 401 -5.01 -34.09 21.32
N LEU A 402 -3.99 -33.28 21.04
CA LEU A 402 -3.39 -33.12 19.71
C LEU A 402 -2.65 -34.39 19.32
N LYS A 403 -1.94 -35.00 20.26
CA LYS A 403 -1.23 -36.27 20.08
C LYS A 403 -2.21 -37.40 19.78
N ALA A 404 -3.32 -37.49 20.51
CA ALA A 404 -4.39 -38.45 20.26
C ALA A 404 -5.05 -38.24 18.89
N LYS A 405 -5.32 -36.99 18.48
CA LYS A 405 -5.83 -36.66 17.13
C LYS A 405 -4.84 -37.10 16.04
N GLN A 406 -3.54 -36.85 16.22
CA GLN A 406 -2.52 -37.27 15.26
C GLN A 406 -2.42 -38.81 15.18
N ALA A 407 -2.56 -39.52 16.30
CA ALA A 407 -2.61 -40.98 16.34
C ALA A 407 -3.85 -41.53 15.61
N LYS A 408 -5.04 -40.95 15.87
CA LYS A 408 -6.29 -41.31 15.18
C LYS A 408 -6.22 -41.06 13.66
N ALA A 409 -5.63 -39.95 13.22
CA ALA A 409 -5.43 -39.65 11.81
C ALA A 409 -4.47 -40.66 11.14
N LYS A 410 -3.37 -41.01 11.81
CA LYS A 410 -2.44 -42.06 11.35
C LYS A 410 -3.13 -43.43 11.28
N ALA A 411 -4.01 -43.76 12.22
CA ALA A 411 -4.80 -44.99 12.21
C ALA A 411 -5.81 -45.02 11.04
N LYS A 412 -6.57 -43.95 10.81
CA LYS A 412 -7.49 -43.82 9.65
C LYS A 412 -6.76 -43.90 8.30
N SER A 413 -5.54 -43.35 8.20
CA SER A 413 -4.73 -43.44 6.97
C SER A 413 -4.22 -44.86 6.66
N LYS A 414 -4.05 -45.70 7.68
CA LYS A 414 -3.60 -47.10 7.52
C LYS A 414 -4.72 -48.05 7.08
N CYS A 415 -5.99 -47.70 7.31
CA CYS A 415 -7.14 -48.53 6.94
C CYS A 415 -7.66 -48.31 5.51
N SER A 416 -7.11 -47.36 4.73
CA SER A 416 -7.63 -47.01 3.38
C SER A 416 -6.73 -47.40 2.19
N ALA A 417 -5.66 -48.18 2.39
CA ALA A 417 -4.80 -48.61 1.29
C ALA A 417 -5.31 -49.88 0.57
N LYS A 418 -6.02 -49.72 -0.56
CA LYS A 418 -6.20 -50.76 -1.59
C LYS A 418 -5.30 -50.45 -2.80
N PRO A 419 -4.62 -51.45 -3.41
CA PRO A 419 -3.67 -51.20 -4.49
C PRO A 419 -4.39 -51.09 -5.85
N LYS A 420 -4.08 -50.05 -6.63
CA LYS A 420 -4.37 -50.03 -8.08
C LYS A 420 -3.09 -49.74 -8.86
N ALA A 421 -2.72 -50.70 -9.69
CA ALA A 421 -1.66 -50.61 -10.67
C ALA A 421 -2.16 -49.90 -11.95
N LYS A 422 -1.30 -49.05 -12.54
CA LYS A 422 -1.02 -48.94 -14.00
C LYS A 422 -0.01 -47.81 -14.23
N GLY A 423 1.06 -48.13 -14.98
CA GLY A 423 2.18 -47.24 -15.24
C GLY A 423 2.00 -46.29 -16.44
N LYS A 424 2.95 -45.36 -16.55
CA LYS A 424 3.50 -44.92 -17.84
C LYS A 424 4.90 -44.36 -17.64
N VAL A 425 5.82 -44.92 -18.41
CA VAL A 425 7.25 -44.62 -18.53
C VAL A 425 7.45 -43.20 -19.09
N PHE A 426 8.36 -42.43 -18.50
CA PHE A 426 8.97 -41.26 -19.16
C PHE A 426 10.49 -41.43 -19.22
N LYS A 427 11.01 -41.36 -20.45
CA LYS A 427 12.42 -41.49 -20.84
C LYS A 427 13.27 -40.35 -20.25
N ARG A 428 14.46 -40.73 -19.79
CA ARG A 428 15.56 -39.85 -19.33
C ARG A 428 16.23 -39.20 -20.56
N PRO A 429 16.52 -37.88 -20.59
CA PRO A 429 17.34 -37.31 -21.65
C PRO A 429 18.81 -37.73 -21.51
N GLN A 430 19.41 -38.15 -22.62
CA GLN A 430 20.82 -38.52 -22.75
C GLN A 430 21.76 -37.31 -22.57
N ALA A 431 22.96 -37.59 -22.06
CA ALA A 431 24.07 -36.65 -22.00
C ALA A 431 24.55 -36.27 -23.42
N ALA A 432 24.92 -35.01 -23.62
CA ALA A 432 25.49 -34.56 -24.89
C ALA A 432 26.95 -35.06 -25.04
N PRO A 433 27.37 -35.45 -26.26
CA PRO A 433 28.69 -36.02 -26.52
C PRO A 433 29.80 -34.95 -26.49
N SER A 434 30.94 -35.34 -25.88
CA SER A 434 32.23 -34.68 -26.01
C SER A 434 32.83 -35.04 -27.37
N ALA A 435 32.83 -34.12 -28.32
CA ALA A 435 33.62 -34.26 -29.55
C ALA A 435 34.06 -32.90 -30.08
N LEU A 436 35.29 -32.88 -30.63
CA LEU A 436 35.95 -31.84 -31.43
C LEU A 436 36.92 -30.92 -30.67
N ALA A 437 37.99 -31.54 -30.16
CA ALA A 437 39.32 -30.98 -30.26
C ALA A 437 39.85 -31.26 -31.68
N GLY A 438 40.15 -30.21 -32.45
CA GLY A 438 40.70 -30.34 -33.80
C GLY A 438 40.17 -29.29 -34.77
N GLY A 439 40.68 -28.07 -34.68
CA GLY A 439 40.45 -26.98 -35.62
C GLY A 439 41.45 -25.86 -35.35
N SER A 440 41.95 -25.21 -36.41
CA SER A 440 42.98 -24.16 -36.37
C SER A 440 42.63 -23.03 -35.38
N LYS A 441 43.65 -22.51 -34.69
CA LYS A 441 43.52 -21.51 -33.61
C LYS A 441 43.10 -20.14 -34.16
N LEU A 442 41.81 -19.82 -34.11
CA LEU A 442 41.29 -18.45 -34.24
C LEU A 442 41.42 -17.67 -32.91
N PRO A 443 41.64 -16.34 -32.97
CA PRO A 443 41.97 -15.50 -31.81
C PRO A 443 40.91 -15.48 -30.70
N LYS A 444 41.38 -15.33 -29.46
CA LYS A 444 40.57 -15.27 -28.23
C LYS A 444 39.87 -13.90 -28.14
N TYR A 445 38.58 -13.87 -27.82
CA TYR A 445 37.85 -12.61 -27.59
C TYR A 445 38.48 -11.85 -26.40
N VAL A 446 39.03 -10.66 -26.65
CA VAL A 446 39.54 -9.73 -25.65
C VAL A 446 38.78 -8.41 -25.83
N PRO A 447 37.99 -7.95 -24.84
CA PRO A 447 37.33 -6.66 -24.94
C PRO A 447 38.38 -5.54 -24.89
N GLU A 448 38.65 -4.89 -26.02
CA GLU A 448 39.57 -3.77 -26.10
C GLU A 448 38.92 -2.47 -25.61
N ALA A 449 39.69 -1.65 -24.90
CA ALA A 449 39.24 -0.34 -24.44
C ALA A 449 38.97 0.58 -25.65
N PRO A 450 37.86 1.35 -25.66
CA PRO A 450 37.51 2.15 -26.83
C PRO A 450 38.53 3.25 -27.10
N SER A 451 38.93 3.41 -28.36
CA SER A 451 39.87 4.42 -28.82
C SER A 451 39.32 5.85 -28.65
N ALA A 452 40.19 6.85 -28.67
CA ALA A 452 39.79 8.25 -28.53
C ALA A 452 38.78 8.72 -29.60
N VAL A 453 38.83 8.13 -30.80
CA VAL A 453 37.87 8.37 -31.90
C VAL A 453 36.51 7.74 -31.60
N GLN A 454 36.48 6.61 -30.88
CA GLN A 454 35.24 5.96 -30.43
C GLN A 454 34.60 6.70 -29.23
N LEU A 455 35.39 7.43 -28.45
CA LEU A 455 34.89 8.31 -27.39
C LEU A 455 34.31 9.62 -27.95
N SER A 456 34.83 10.12 -29.09
CA SER A 456 34.29 11.34 -29.73
C SER A 456 32.92 11.10 -30.38
N SER A 457 32.66 9.94 -30.98
CA SER A 457 31.35 9.60 -31.54
C SER A 457 30.27 9.34 -30.48
N ARG A 458 30.66 9.04 -29.23
CA ARG A 458 29.73 8.94 -28.08
C ARG A 458 29.32 10.30 -27.48
N ARG A 459 29.97 11.42 -27.85
CA ARG A 459 29.58 12.77 -27.40
C ARG A 459 28.28 13.28 -28.03
N GLU A 460 27.79 12.64 -29.09
CA GLU A 460 26.59 13.09 -29.82
C GLU A 460 25.32 12.32 -29.45
N CYS A 461 25.45 11.21 -28.71
CA CYS A 461 24.31 10.37 -28.29
C CYS A 461 23.89 10.65 -26.83
N PHE A 462 23.33 11.83 -26.56
CA PHE A 462 22.73 12.16 -25.26
C PHE A 462 21.20 12.10 -25.31
N VAL A 463 20.63 10.95 -24.94
CA VAL A 463 19.17 10.74 -24.86
C VAL A 463 18.79 10.32 -23.43
N ASP A 464 18.95 11.24 -22.47
CA ASP A 464 18.39 11.06 -21.12
C ASP A 464 17.09 11.88 -20.97
N LYS A 465 16.10 11.26 -20.33
CA LYS A 465 14.73 11.77 -20.08
C LYS A 465 14.73 13.11 -19.32
N HIS A 466 15.82 13.41 -18.61
CA HIS A 466 16.00 14.64 -17.84
C HIS A 466 16.37 15.86 -18.72
N TYR A 467 17.13 15.67 -19.80
CA TYR A 467 17.55 16.73 -20.72
C TYR A 467 16.36 17.34 -21.48
N HIS A 468 15.54 16.49 -22.09
CA HIS A 468 14.36 16.93 -22.84
C HIS A 468 13.30 17.59 -21.94
N LYS A 469 13.18 17.15 -20.68
CA LYS A 469 12.25 17.74 -19.74
C LYS A 469 12.67 19.15 -19.32
N ALA A 470 13.95 19.38 -19.06
CA ALA A 470 14.49 20.70 -18.71
C ALA A 470 14.38 21.69 -19.88
N LYS A 471 14.75 21.26 -21.10
CA LYS A 471 14.60 22.05 -22.33
C LYS A 471 13.14 22.45 -22.57
N ASN A 472 12.20 21.51 -22.44
CA ASN A 472 10.79 21.76 -22.68
C ASN A 472 10.15 22.68 -21.62
N ILE A 473 10.67 22.71 -20.40
CA ILE A 473 10.22 23.65 -19.36
C ILE A 473 10.71 25.07 -19.68
N ALA A 474 11.97 25.22 -20.10
CA ALA A 474 12.53 26.52 -20.49
C ALA A 474 11.83 27.11 -21.72
N LEU A 475 11.54 26.28 -22.72
CA LEU A 475 10.77 26.68 -23.90
C LEU A 475 9.34 27.11 -23.54
N LYS A 476 8.68 26.38 -22.62
CA LYS A 476 7.35 26.76 -22.13
C LYS A 476 7.33 28.03 -21.28
N ALA A 477 8.48 28.46 -20.78
CA ALA A 477 8.65 29.72 -20.07
C ALA A 477 9.02 30.90 -21.00
N GLY A 478 8.97 30.70 -22.33
CA GLY A 478 9.25 31.75 -23.32
C GLY A 478 10.74 32.00 -23.59
N VAL A 479 11.63 31.12 -23.11
CA VAL A 479 13.07 31.25 -23.35
C VAL A 479 13.41 30.77 -24.76
N GLY A 480 14.12 31.58 -25.54
CA GLY A 480 14.54 31.25 -26.90
C GLY A 480 15.39 29.96 -26.98
N ASN A 481 15.28 29.26 -28.12
CA ASN A 481 15.81 27.91 -28.32
C ASN A 481 17.28 27.76 -27.92
N GLY A 482 18.16 28.68 -28.33
CA GLY A 482 19.59 28.65 -28.00
C GLY A 482 19.87 28.66 -26.49
N ARG A 483 19.18 29.53 -25.73
CA ARG A 483 19.30 29.60 -24.26
C ARG A 483 18.64 28.42 -23.56
N ALA A 484 17.60 27.83 -24.13
CA ALA A 484 16.99 26.60 -23.61
C ALA A 484 17.94 25.39 -23.71
N TYR A 485 18.74 25.32 -24.78
CA TYR A 485 19.83 24.36 -24.94
C TYR A 485 20.94 24.59 -23.91
N GLU A 486 21.30 25.84 -23.66
CA GLU A 486 22.31 26.23 -22.68
C GLU A 486 21.86 25.92 -21.24
N TYR A 487 20.60 26.21 -20.89
CA TYR A 487 19.98 25.82 -19.62
C TYR A 487 19.96 24.31 -19.39
N ALA A 488 19.66 23.55 -20.45
CA ALA A 488 19.68 22.09 -20.42
C ALA A 488 21.11 21.53 -20.31
N ARG A 489 22.12 22.23 -20.84
CA ARG A 489 23.56 21.93 -20.70
C ARG A 489 24.11 22.27 -19.31
N CYS A 490 23.75 23.42 -18.74
CA CYS A 490 24.17 23.85 -17.40
C CYS A 490 23.55 22.99 -16.28
N SER A 491 22.41 22.34 -16.53
CA SER A 491 21.84 21.37 -15.59
C SER A 491 22.67 20.08 -15.47
N ALA A 492 23.61 19.83 -16.39
CA ALA A 492 24.39 18.59 -16.46
C ALA A 492 25.88 18.75 -16.04
N LEU A 493 26.37 19.97 -15.75
CA LEU A 493 27.78 20.21 -15.41
C LEU A 493 27.91 21.13 -14.16
N ILE A 494 28.86 20.79 -13.27
CA ILE A 494 29.08 21.31 -11.90
C ILE A 494 30.20 22.38 -11.88
N LEU A 495 30.17 23.43 -11.02
CA LEU A 495 31.16 23.90 -9.98
C LEU A 495 31.14 25.45 -9.82
N PRO A 496 31.72 26.14 -8.78
CA PRO A 496 32.16 25.79 -7.40
C PRO A 496 31.64 26.72 -6.22
N ALA A 497 31.86 26.25 -4.97
CA ALA A 497 31.98 26.88 -3.61
C ALA A 497 31.03 27.97 -3.03
N ALA A 498 30.30 27.64 -1.94
CA ALA A 498 30.23 28.32 -0.61
C ALA A 498 28.91 28.02 0.19
N SER A 499 29.09 27.88 1.52
CA SER A 499 28.17 27.78 2.69
C SER A 499 27.10 26.65 2.80
N LEU A 500 27.16 25.91 3.92
CA LEU A 500 26.34 24.75 4.30
C LEU A 500 25.02 25.12 5.01
N SER A 501 24.90 26.33 5.54
CA SER A 501 23.76 26.78 6.37
C SER A 501 22.46 26.94 5.59
N ASN A 502 22.55 27.41 4.34
CA ASN A 502 21.36 27.79 3.55
C ASN A 502 20.66 26.57 2.92
N LEU A 503 21.29 25.40 2.92
CA LEU A 503 20.73 24.19 2.31
C LEU A 503 19.70 23.47 3.20
N ASN A 504 19.86 23.55 4.53
CA ASN A 504 18.92 22.93 5.47
C ASN A 504 17.53 23.58 5.39
N ILE A 505 17.46 24.91 5.29
CA ILE A 505 16.19 25.67 5.22
C ILE A 505 15.38 25.30 3.97
N ALA A 506 16.06 25.03 2.83
CA ALA A 506 15.41 24.64 1.58
C ALA A 506 14.94 23.17 1.57
N CYS A 507 15.63 22.28 2.30
CA CYS A 507 15.30 20.85 2.35
C CYS A 507 14.22 20.50 3.38
N GLU A 508 14.17 21.23 4.50
CA GLU A 508 13.21 21.03 5.60
C GLU A 508 11.74 21.24 5.14
N LYS A 509 11.49 22.03 4.09
CA LYS A 509 10.13 22.47 3.69
C LYS A 509 9.55 21.79 2.44
N ALA A 510 10.00 20.60 2.04
CA ALA A 510 9.57 19.97 0.80
C ALA A 510 8.58 18.78 1.00
N PRO A 511 7.24 19.00 1.05
CA PRO A 511 6.29 17.88 0.95
C PRO A 511 5.98 17.48 -0.51
N LYS A 512 5.88 18.43 -1.45
CA LYS A 512 5.60 18.19 -2.88
C LYS A 512 6.10 19.38 -3.72
N PHE A 513 6.67 19.14 -4.89
CA PHE A 513 7.05 20.21 -5.83
C PHE A 513 5.77 20.91 -6.33
N CYS A 514 5.46 22.09 -5.81
CA CYS A 514 4.31 22.90 -6.20
C CYS A 514 4.78 24.32 -6.57
N GLN A 515 3.97 25.07 -7.33
CA GLN A 515 4.30 26.45 -7.76
C GLN A 515 4.75 27.36 -6.60
N ARG A 516 4.22 27.15 -5.40
CA ARG A 516 4.57 27.93 -4.21
C ARG A 516 5.92 27.55 -3.58
N PHE A 517 6.33 26.28 -3.69
CA PHE A 517 7.68 25.86 -3.31
C PHE A 517 8.69 26.51 -4.24
N SER A 518 8.42 26.53 -5.54
CA SER A 518 9.23 27.27 -6.51
C SER A 518 9.31 28.75 -6.15
N HIS A 519 8.19 29.40 -5.80
CA HIS A 519 8.21 30.80 -5.36
C HIS A 519 9.02 31.05 -4.09
N ARG A 520 8.86 30.24 -3.03
CA ARG A 520 9.66 30.40 -1.80
C ARG A 520 11.14 30.10 -2.03
N LEU A 521 11.44 29.08 -2.82
CA LEU A 521 12.81 28.75 -3.21
C LEU A 521 13.42 29.91 -4.01
N LEU A 522 12.66 30.53 -4.90
CA LEU A 522 13.08 31.72 -5.63
C LEU A 522 13.31 32.91 -4.71
N GLN A 523 12.41 33.19 -3.75
CA GLN A 523 12.62 34.24 -2.74
C GLN A 523 13.86 33.98 -1.87
N GLU A 524 14.10 32.73 -1.49
CA GLU A 524 15.29 32.35 -0.73
C GLU A 524 16.57 32.52 -1.57
N ILE A 525 16.50 32.17 -2.85
CA ILE A 525 17.60 32.39 -3.81
C ILE A 525 17.82 33.89 -4.08
N GLU A 526 16.75 34.69 -4.12
CA GLU A 526 16.82 36.14 -4.26
C GLU A 526 17.42 36.80 -3.02
N ALA A 527 17.06 36.33 -1.82
CA ALA A 527 17.55 36.87 -0.56
C ALA A 527 18.97 36.41 -0.21
N ASN A 528 19.28 35.13 -0.44
CA ASN A 528 20.47 34.45 0.09
C ASN A 528 21.39 33.88 -0.99
N GLY A 529 21.08 34.10 -2.28
CA GLY A 529 21.78 33.51 -3.41
C GLY A 529 21.47 32.03 -3.62
N LEU A 530 21.90 31.49 -4.76
CA LEU A 530 21.87 30.05 -5.01
C LEU A 530 22.78 29.32 -4.00
N PRO A 531 22.29 28.30 -3.27
CA PRO A 531 23.14 27.53 -2.37
C PRO A 531 24.32 26.92 -3.13
N GLY A 532 25.55 27.11 -2.64
CA GLY A 532 26.77 26.62 -3.30
C GLY A 532 26.83 25.08 -3.36
N LEU A 533 26.11 24.39 -2.47
CA LEU A 533 25.96 22.94 -2.45
C LEU A 533 24.55 22.55 -2.92
N LYS A 534 24.40 21.91 -4.07
CA LYS A 534 23.07 21.68 -4.69
C LYS A 534 22.72 20.22 -5.03
N GLN A 535 23.59 19.27 -4.73
CA GLN A 535 23.38 17.85 -5.04
C GLN A 535 22.71 17.10 -3.89
N ARG A 536 21.99 16.02 -4.22
CA ARG A 536 21.39 15.13 -3.22
C ARG A 536 22.41 14.57 -2.22
N LYS A 537 23.66 14.35 -2.65
CA LYS A 537 24.74 13.93 -1.75
C LYS A 537 25.03 14.98 -0.67
N HIS A 538 24.96 16.27 -0.98
CA HIS A 538 25.19 17.34 -0.02
C HIS A 538 24.07 17.43 1.00
N ILE A 539 22.82 17.16 0.59
CA ILE A 539 21.68 17.06 1.52
C ILE A 539 21.95 15.92 2.50
N LYS A 540 22.35 14.75 2.00
CA LYS A 540 22.74 13.61 2.84
C LYS A 540 23.90 13.91 3.79
N GLU A 541 24.94 14.57 3.31
CA GLU A 541 26.08 15.00 4.13
C GLU A 541 25.67 16.02 5.20
N CYS A 542 24.76 16.93 4.87
CA CYS A 542 24.20 17.90 5.81
C CYS A 542 23.37 17.21 6.89
N THR A 543 22.47 16.29 6.50
CA THR A 543 21.72 15.46 7.44
C THR A 543 22.65 14.62 8.30
N ALA A 544 23.69 14.02 7.71
CA ALA A 544 24.71 13.27 8.45
C ALA A 544 25.38 14.14 9.52
N LYS A 545 25.84 15.34 9.16
CA LYS A 545 26.48 16.28 10.09
C LYS A 545 25.53 16.72 11.20
N GLN A 546 24.29 17.07 10.87
CA GLN A 546 23.27 17.48 11.86
C GLN A 546 22.96 16.35 12.83
N VAL A 547 22.88 15.10 12.38
CA VAL A 547 22.62 13.96 13.27
C VAL A 547 23.86 13.61 14.10
N GLN A 548 25.06 13.67 13.51
CA GLN A 548 26.32 13.30 14.15
C GLN A 548 26.80 14.30 15.21
N GLN A 549 26.40 15.57 15.14
CA GLN A 549 26.78 16.57 16.16
C GLN A 549 26.18 16.27 17.53
N HIS A 550 25.15 15.41 17.61
CA HIS A 550 24.50 15.02 18.86
C HIS A 550 25.02 13.67 19.34
N ALA A 551 25.75 13.69 20.46
CA ALA A 551 26.35 12.49 21.04
C ALA A 551 26.35 12.47 22.58
N ALA A 552 25.39 13.14 23.23
CA ALA A 552 25.39 13.34 24.69
C ALA A 552 25.46 12.03 25.51
N TYR A 553 24.87 10.95 24.99
CA TYR A 553 24.89 9.61 25.59
C TYR A 553 25.58 8.59 24.68
N GLY A 554 26.51 9.06 23.85
CA GLY A 554 27.13 8.30 22.75
C GLY A 554 26.49 8.61 21.39
N PRO A 555 26.99 8.02 20.29
CA PRO A 555 26.53 8.34 18.94
C PRO A 555 25.02 8.16 18.76
N MET A 556 24.37 9.06 18.00
CA MET A 556 22.94 9.00 17.70
C MET A 556 22.53 7.67 17.02
N ILE A 557 23.41 7.11 16.18
CA ILE A 557 23.21 5.83 15.52
C ILE A 557 24.21 4.82 16.09
N LEU A 558 23.70 3.75 16.68
CA LEU A 558 24.46 2.67 17.27
C LEU A 558 24.57 1.49 16.31
N SER A 559 25.66 0.75 16.45
CA SER A 559 25.90 -0.55 15.83
C SER A 559 25.97 -1.60 16.94
N VAL A 560 25.08 -2.59 16.91
CA VAL A 560 24.97 -3.65 17.93
C VAL A 560 25.22 -5.00 17.27
N SER A 561 26.23 -5.75 17.75
CA SER A 561 26.50 -7.10 17.27
C SER A 561 25.58 -8.12 17.95
N THR A 562 25.05 -9.06 17.17
CA THR A 562 24.20 -10.15 17.68
C THR A 562 24.48 -11.46 16.94
N PRO A 563 24.25 -12.64 17.56
CA PRO A 563 24.41 -13.93 16.89
C PRO A 563 23.45 -14.11 15.70
N GLY A 564 23.99 -14.44 14.54
CA GLY A 564 23.27 -14.83 13.34
C GLY A 564 23.11 -16.36 13.21
N ALA A 565 22.48 -16.79 12.13
CA ALA A 565 22.39 -18.21 11.80
C ALA A 565 23.79 -18.86 11.69
N GLY A 566 23.93 -20.04 12.27
CA GLY A 566 25.18 -20.82 12.25
C GLY A 566 26.32 -20.22 13.08
N GLY A 567 26.04 -19.31 14.03
CA GLY A 567 27.05 -18.71 14.91
C GLY A 567 27.81 -17.52 14.30
N SER A 568 27.40 -17.05 13.12
CA SER A 568 27.90 -15.78 12.56
C SER A 568 27.58 -14.59 13.47
N GLN A 569 28.31 -13.49 13.36
CA GLN A 569 27.96 -12.23 14.03
C GLN A 569 27.34 -11.28 13.02
N ILE A 570 26.21 -10.69 13.37
CA ILE A 570 25.46 -9.76 12.54
C ILE A 570 25.42 -8.41 13.24
N GLU A 571 25.79 -7.35 12.51
CA GLU A 571 25.72 -5.98 12.98
C GLU A 571 24.33 -5.39 12.68
N LEU A 572 23.65 -4.91 13.73
CA LEU A 572 22.37 -4.23 13.66
C LEU A 572 22.56 -2.74 13.89
N VAL A 573 21.83 -1.93 13.13
CA VAL A 573 21.86 -0.47 13.20
C VAL A 573 20.58 0.06 13.87
N MET A 574 20.72 0.82 14.95
CA MET A 574 19.57 1.36 15.70
C MET A 574 19.86 2.75 16.28
N THR A 575 18.82 3.45 16.69
CA THR A 575 18.93 4.79 17.28
C THR A 575 19.31 4.70 18.75
N ASN A 576 20.23 5.53 19.21
CA ASN A 576 20.45 5.80 20.63
C ASN A 576 19.33 6.71 21.14
N LEU A 577 18.34 6.12 21.81
CA LEU A 577 17.17 6.86 22.31
C LEU A 577 17.56 8.03 23.22
N PHE A 578 18.57 7.88 24.07
CA PHE A 578 18.96 8.92 25.03
C PHE A 578 19.61 10.13 24.34
N SER A 579 20.52 9.88 23.39
CA SER A 579 21.09 10.96 22.58
C SER A 579 20.04 11.65 21.71
N MET A 580 19.05 10.90 21.21
CA MET A 580 17.93 11.45 20.45
C MET A 580 17.05 12.36 21.32
N LEU A 581 16.66 11.92 22.51
CA LEU A 581 15.88 12.72 23.45
C LEU A 581 16.62 14.00 23.85
N GLN A 582 17.92 13.90 24.15
CA GLN A 582 18.74 15.09 24.44
C GLN A 582 18.81 16.03 23.23
N ALA A 583 18.99 15.52 22.02
CA ALA A 583 19.02 16.35 20.82
C ALA A 583 17.69 17.11 20.62
N PHE A 584 16.56 16.46 20.86
CA PHE A 584 15.26 17.12 20.76
C PHE A 584 15.05 18.17 21.85
N MET A 585 15.53 17.93 23.07
CA MET A 585 15.51 18.95 24.14
C MET A 585 16.33 20.19 23.75
N MET A 586 17.45 19.97 23.05
CA MET A 586 18.34 21.06 22.63
C MET A 586 17.81 21.85 21.43
N GLU A 587 17.29 21.18 20.39
CA GLU A 587 16.97 21.81 19.11
C GLU A 587 15.48 22.06 18.86
N CYS A 588 14.58 21.34 19.55
CA CYS A 588 13.17 21.29 19.20
C CYS A 588 12.31 21.84 20.33
N LYS A 589 12.08 23.17 20.34
CA LYS A 589 11.27 23.83 21.38
C LYS A 589 9.88 23.19 21.58
N PRO A 590 9.08 22.91 20.53
CA PRO A 590 7.77 22.29 20.71
C PRO A 590 7.84 20.91 21.39
N TRP A 591 8.86 20.12 21.08
CA TRP A 591 9.09 18.83 21.74
C TRP A 591 9.48 19.03 23.21
N ARG A 592 10.43 19.94 23.47
CA ARG A 592 10.89 20.25 24.83
C ARG A 592 9.74 20.68 25.72
N ASP A 593 8.96 21.67 25.31
CA ASP A 593 7.85 22.22 26.09
C ASP A 593 6.81 21.12 26.41
N MET A 594 6.49 20.30 25.40
CA MET A 594 5.56 19.17 25.54
C MET A 594 6.10 18.07 26.48
N LEU A 595 7.37 17.68 26.34
CA LEU A 595 7.98 16.66 27.21
C LEU A 595 8.10 17.16 28.65
N LEU A 596 8.52 18.40 28.87
CA LEU A 596 8.61 19.00 30.20
C LEU A 596 7.24 19.09 30.88
N SER A 597 6.20 19.49 30.13
CA SER A 597 4.82 19.48 30.64
C SER A 597 4.38 18.08 31.02
N CYS A 598 4.72 17.07 30.22
CA CYS A 598 4.41 15.67 30.50
C CYS A 598 5.15 15.17 31.75
N MET A 599 6.44 15.48 31.88
CA MET A 599 7.24 15.14 33.07
C MET A 599 6.79 15.86 34.34
N ALA A 600 6.25 17.07 34.23
CA ALA A 600 5.69 17.79 35.38
C ALA A 600 4.37 17.18 35.84
N ALA A 601 3.52 16.75 34.90
CA ALA A 601 2.24 16.10 35.19
C ALA A 601 2.40 14.65 35.67
N HIS A 602 3.49 13.98 35.29
CA HIS A 602 3.69 12.55 35.52
C HIS A 602 5.10 12.25 36.03
N GLY A 603 5.23 11.52 37.14
CA GLY A 603 6.54 11.20 37.72
C GLY A 603 7.37 10.21 36.89
N THR A 604 6.77 9.10 36.45
CA THR A 604 7.41 8.07 35.61
C THR A 604 6.53 7.82 34.40
N LEU A 605 7.09 7.96 33.20
CA LEU A 605 6.37 7.77 31.94
C LEU A 605 6.32 6.29 31.52
N THR A 606 5.38 5.98 30.66
CA THR A 606 5.13 4.64 30.12
C THR A 606 5.55 4.60 28.66
N PHE A 607 6.66 3.92 28.38
CA PHE A 607 7.19 3.77 27.04
C PHE A 607 6.38 2.74 26.24
N MET A 608 5.97 3.16 25.05
CA MET A 608 5.23 2.38 24.07
C MET A 608 6.15 1.94 22.94
N LEU A 609 6.01 0.71 22.45
CA LEU A 609 6.72 0.19 21.30
C LEU A 609 5.75 -0.23 20.19
N TYR A 610 6.08 0.15 18.96
CA TYR A 610 5.42 -0.29 17.74
C TYR A 610 6.45 -0.89 16.77
N SER A 611 6.04 -1.90 16.00
CA SER A 611 6.82 -2.39 14.86
C SER A 611 5.94 -2.87 13.71
N ASP A 612 6.42 -2.73 12.48
CA ASP A 612 5.77 -3.26 11.27
C ASP A 612 6.79 -3.47 10.14
N GLU A 613 6.42 -4.29 9.17
CA GLU A 613 7.20 -4.60 7.99
C GLU A 613 6.74 -3.81 6.76
N ILE A 614 7.65 -3.00 6.23
CA ILE A 614 7.37 -1.98 5.22
C ILE A 614 8.00 -2.38 3.89
N ASN A 615 7.21 -2.30 2.82
CA ASN A 615 7.71 -2.40 1.45
C ASN A 615 7.83 -1.01 0.80
N PRO A 616 9.05 -0.52 0.52
CA PRO A 616 9.26 0.75 -0.18
C PRO A 616 9.19 0.63 -1.71
N GLY A 617 9.21 -0.60 -2.26
CA GLY A 617 9.22 -0.88 -3.68
C GLY A 617 7.86 -1.30 -4.23
N ASN A 618 7.86 -1.79 -5.48
CA ASN A 618 6.67 -2.44 -6.05
C ASN A 618 6.42 -3.76 -5.30
N PRO A 619 5.27 -3.96 -4.63
CA PRO A 619 4.94 -5.21 -3.95
C PRO A 619 4.90 -6.43 -4.88
N LEU A 620 4.78 -6.21 -6.20
CA LEU A 620 4.78 -7.24 -7.23
C LEU A 620 6.15 -7.47 -7.88
N ALA A 621 7.20 -6.78 -7.42
CA ALA A 621 8.54 -7.07 -7.88
C ALA A 621 8.95 -8.50 -7.45
N ILE A 622 9.59 -9.23 -8.36
CA ILE A 622 10.07 -10.60 -8.11
C ILE A 622 11.10 -10.61 -6.97
N GLU A 623 11.89 -9.55 -6.83
CA GLU A 623 12.84 -9.37 -5.73
C GLU A 623 12.36 -8.31 -4.73
N GLN A 624 12.13 -8.73 -3.49
CA GLN A 624 11.71 -7.87 -2.37
C GLN A 624 12.87 -7.55 -1.40
N ASN A 625 14.11 -7.48 -1.92
CA ASN A 625 15.33 -7.30 -1.12
C ASN A 625 15.43 -5.95 -0.37
N ARG A 626 14.47 -5.05 -0.60
CA ARG A 626 14.38 -3.73 0.04
C ARG A 626 13.19 -3.61 1.00
N LYS A 627 12.44 -4.69 1.23
CA LYS A 627 11.47 -4.73 2.34
C LYS A 627 12.24 -4.62 3.65
N PHE A 628 11.71 -3.88 4.62
CA PHE A 628 12.38 -3.65 5.90
C PHE A 628 11.40 -3.56 7.06
N VAL A 629 11.84 -3.99 8.24
CA VAL A 629 11.12 -3.86 9.51
C VAL A 629 11.50 -2.53 10.16
N CYS A 630 10.50 -1.78 10.64
CA CYS A 630 10.69 -0.55 11.40
C CYS A 630 10.22 -0.71 12.84
N PHE A 631 10.88 0.00 13.75
CA PHE A 631 10.44 0.17 15.13
C PHE A 631 10.27 1.65 15.44
N TYR A 632 9.16 1.98 16.10
CA TYR A 632 8.89 3.32 16.65
C TYR A 632 8.63 3.23 18.15
N GLY A 633 8.97 4.30 18.88
CA GLY A 633 8.69 4.45 20.31
C GLY A 633 7.91 5.71 20.62
N SER A 634 7.13 5.71 21.71
CA SER A 634 6.43 6.90 22.21
C SER A 634 6.17 6.79 23.71
N PHE A 635 5.54 7.80 24.31
CA PHE A 635 5.10 7.81 25.71
C PHE A 635 3.58 7.88 25.80
N LEU A 636 2.96 7.00 26.59
CA LEU A 636 1.50 6.88 26.71
C LEU A 636 0.87 8.17 27.24
N GLU A 637 1.58 8.86 28.13
CA GLU A 637 1.16 10.07 28.82
C GLU A 637 1.01 11.28 27.88
N LEU A 638 1.49 11.19 26.63
CA LEU A 638 1.16 12.20 25.61
C LEU A 638 -0.33 12.24 25.27
N GLY A 639 -1.07 11.18 25.63
CA GLY A 639 -2.51 11.10 25.44
C GLY A 639 -2.93 10.84 23.99
N PRO A 640 -4.21 10.47 23.78
CA PRO A 640 -4.68 9.95 22.50
C PRO A 640 -4.59 10.96 21.35
N ILE A 641 -4.71 12.25 21.64
CA ILE A 641 -4.68 13.32 20.63
C ILE A 641 -3.27 13.51 20.07
N LEU A 642 -2.25 13.58 20.93
CA LEU A 642 -0.86 13.73 20.47
C LEU A 642 -0.32 12.43 19.90
N LEU A 643 -0.69 11.28 20.46
CA LEU A 643 -0.34 9.97 19.90
C LEU A 643 -0.92 9.73 18.50
N ALA A 644 -1.96 10.46 18.09
CA ALA A 644 -2.47 10.43 16.72
C ALA A 644 -1.58 11.21 15.72
N LYS A 645 -0.54 11.93 16.17
CA LYS A 645 0.38 12.69 15.32
C LYS A 645 1.66 11.89 15.04
N GLU A 646 2.08 11.85 13.77
CA GLU A 646 3.29 11.17 13.32
C GLU A 646 4.55 11.62 14.08
N ALA A 647 4.63 12.91 14.42
CA ALA A 647 5.73 13.51 15.16
C ALA A 647 5.92 12.94 16.58
N ALA A 648 4.88 12.37 17.20
CA ALA A 648 4.95 11.78 18.54
C ALA A 648 5.63 10.39 18.54
N TRP A 649 5.91 9.80 17.37
CA TRP A 649 6.47 8.45 17.25
C TRP A 649 7.92 8.49 16.78
N LEU A 650 8.82 8.16 17.70
CA LEU A 650 10.26 8.27 17.57
C LEU A 650 10.86 7.09 16.78
N PRO A 651 11.68 7.32 15.74
CA PRO A 651 12.31 6.24 14.98
C PRO A 651 13.42 5.55 15.76
N LEU A 652 13.25 4.25 16.05
CA LEU A 652 14.21 3.46 16.81
C LEU A 652 15.09 2.59 15.92
N CYS A 653 14.53 2.05 14.83
CA CYS A 653 15.23 1.07 14.01
C CYS A 653 14.62 0.94 12.60
N CYS A 654 15.45 0.66 11.60
CA CYS A 654 15.05 0.33 10.23
C CYS A 654 15.99 -0.78 9.69
N GLN A 655 15.49 -2.01 9.58
CA GLN A 655 16.31 -3.19 9.20
C GLN A 655 15.72 -3.93 8.02
N ARG A 656 16.49 -4.20 6.96
CA ARG A 656 15.97 -4.98 5.83
C ARG A 656 15.51 -6.35 6.30
N SER A 657 14.36 -6.80 5.80
CA SER A 657 13.77 -8.09 6.13
C SER A 657 14.70 -9.24 5.79
N VAL A 658 15.53 -9.11 4.76
CA VAL A 658 16.58 -10.11 4.44
C VAL A 658 17.57 -10.29 5.59
N LEU A 659 18.00 -9.19 6.22
CA LEU A 659 18.89 -9.23 7.38
C LEU A 659 18.16 -9.80 8.59
N VAL A 660 16.94 -9.33 8.86
CA VAL A 660 16.12 -9.83 9.97
C VAL A 660 15.85 -11.33 9.84
N ASN A 661 15.58 -11.83 8.63
CA ASN A 661 15.35 -13.25 8.38
C ASN A 661 16.61 -14.11 8.55
N SER A 662 17.80 -13.52 8.60
CA SER A 662 19.05 -14.21 8.92
C SER A 662 19.32 -14.33 10.42
N LEU A 663 18.55 -13.61 11.25
CA LEU A 663 18.57 -13.74 12.70
C LEU A 663 17.79 -15.00 13.13
N PRO A 664 18.35 -15.88 13.97
CA PRO A 664 17.64 -17.06 14.49
C PRO A 664 16.29 -16.77 15.14
N GLY A 665 16.17 -15.64 15.85
CA GLY A 665 14.92 -15.16 16.45
C GLY A 665 14.17 -14.11 15.64
N GLY A 666 14.61 -13.80 14.41
CA GLY A 666 13.94 -12.84 13.53
C GLY A 666 13.68 -11.47 14.17
N VAL A 667 12.44 -10.98 14.03
CA VAL A 667 11.98 -9.71 14.64
C VAL A 667 12.06 -9.75 16.17
N SER A 668 11.84 -10.91 16.79
CA SER A 668 11.90 -11.09 18.25
C SER A 668 13.31 -10.82 18.79
N GLN A 669 14.34 -11.32 18.10
CA GLN A 669 15.74 -11.06 18.46
C GLN A 669 16.14 -9.60 18.23
N LEU A 670 15.66 -8.99 17.13
CA LEU A 670 15.87 -7.56 16.87
C LEU A 670 15.24 -6.70 17.98
N ALA A 671 14.01 -7.01 18.40
CA ALA A 671 13.33 -6.33 19.50
C ALA A 671 14.11 -6.48 20.83
N SER A 672 14.67 -7.66 21.11
CA SER A 672 15.54 -7.86 22.28
C SER A 672 16.74 -6.93 22.27
N CYS A 673 17.41 -6.79 21.12
CA CYS A 673 18.57 -5.90 20.98
C CYS A 673 18.20 -4.43 21.22
N ILE A 674 17.05 -3.98 20.69
CA ILE A 674 16.54 -2.61 20.90
C ILE A 674 16.21 -2.37 22.38
N LEU A 675 15.53 -3.31 23.04
CA LEU A 675 15.16 -3.14 24.44
C LEU A 675 16.36 -3.22 25.38
N LYS A 676 17.36 -4.05 25.07
CA LYS A 676 18.64 -4.06 25.80
C LYS A 676 19.38 -2.73 25.65
N SER A 677 19.42 -2.14 24.46
CA SER A 677 20.10 -0.84 24.26
C SER A 677 19.43 0.32 24.99
N ILE A 678 18.15 0.18 25.37
CA ILE A 678 17.40 1.18 26.16
C ILE A 678 17.46 0.85 27.66
N PHE A 679 17.01 -0.33 28.08
CA PHE A 679 16.78 -0.66 29.50
C PHE A 679 17.93 -1.42 30.17
N ARG A 680 18.94 -1.83 29.39
CA ARG A 680 20.17 -2.46 29.86
C ARG A 680 21.41 -1.73 29.33
N SER A 681 21.26 -0.43 29.07
CA SER A 681 22.38 0.42 28.67
C SER A 681 23.38 0.56 29.81
N SER A 682 24.67 0.50 29.50
CA SER A 682 25.74 0.77 30.46
C SER A 682 25.88 2.26 30.81
N VAL A 683 25.24 3.15 30.04
CA VAL A 683 25.37 4.61 30.19
C VAL A 683 24.31 5.17 31.12
N CYS A 684 23.09 4.65 31.05
CA CYS A 684 21.96 5.18 31.80
C CYS A 684 20.92 4.09 32.05
N ASP A 685 20.31 4.12 33.24
CA ASP A 685 19.14 3.30 33.56
C ASP A 685 17.88 4.19 33.63
N PRO A 686 16.97 4.12 32.64
CA PRO A 686 15.77 4.96 32.61
C PRO A 686 14.73 4.61 33.68
N MET A 687 14.80 3.42 34.29
CA MET A 687 13.78 2.96 35.24
C MET A 687 14.05 3.41 36.67
N HIS A 688 15.25 3.17 37.20
CA HIS A 688 15.55 3.51 38.61
C HIS A 688 16.24 4.87 38.73
N THR A 689 17.32 5.08 37.97
CA THR A 689 18.09 6.33 38.05
C THR A 689 17.48 7.45 37.20
N GLY A 690 16.87 7.15 36.07
CA GLY A 690 16.36 8.12 35.11
C GLY A 690 17.43 8.78 34.24
N VAL A 691 17.03 9.29 33.08
CA VAL A 691 17.86 9.97 32.08
C VAL A 691 17.92 11.46 32.38
N VAL A 692 19.11 12.05 32.45
CA VAL A 692 19.30 13.47 32.78
C VAL A 692 19.35 14.33 31.51
N LEU A 693 18.25 15.00 31.21
CA LEU A 693 18.11 15.85 30.04
C LEU A 693 18.41 17.31 30.38
N LYS A 694 19.29 17.95 29.61
CA LYS A 694 19.57 19.39 29.73
C LYS A 694 18.61 20.21 28.88
N ASP A 695 17.96 21.19 29.50
CA ASP A 695 17.17 22.21 28.83
C ASP A 695 18.10 23.24 28.16
N ALA A 696 17.91 23.47 26.85
CA ALA A 696 18.66 24.47 26.11
C ALA A 696 18.34 25.92 26.49
N GLU A 697 17.12 26.19 26.96
CA GLU A 697 16.62 27.55 27.22
C GLU A 697 17.04 28.03 28.61
N THR A 698 16.85 27.20 29.63
CA THR A 698 17.16 27.54 31.03
C THR A 698 18.53 27.01 31.49
N GLY A 699 19.09 26.02 30.79
CA GLY A 699 20.26 25.27 31.25
C GLY A 699 19.97 24.26 32.37
N GLN A 700 18.71 24.17 32.85
CA GLN A 700 18.29 23.28 33.92
C GLN A 700 18.43 21.80 33.50
N LEU A 701 18.75 20.95 34.49
CA LEU A 701 18.79 19.50 34.31
C LEU A 701 17.49 18.88 34.79
N HIS A 702 16.82 18.15 33.91
CA HIS A 702 15.57 17.43 34.18
C HIS A 702 15.82 15.93 34.17
N ARG A 703 15.23 15.19 35.11
CA ARG A 703 15.40 13.74 35.21
C ARG A 703 14.16 13.02 34.69
N LEU A 704 14.26 12.44 33.51
CA LEU A 704 13.20 11.66 32.87
C LEU A 704 13.28 10.19 33.34
N ARG A 705 12.24 9.69 34.01
CA ARG A 705 12.08 8.26 34.32
C ARG A 705 11.01 7.65 33.43
N PHE A 706 11.27 6.46 32.91
CA PHE A 706 10.27 5.71 32.18
C PHE A 706 10.49 4.19 32.25
N ARG A 707 9.40 3.44 32.10
CA ARG A 707 9.38 1.98 32.02
C ARG A 707 8.70 1.51 30.73
N LEU A 708 9.09 0.34 30.23
CA LEU A 708 8.31 -0.31 29.17
C LEU A 708 6.93 -0.68 29.72
N GLY A 709 5.86 -0.28 29.03
CA GLY A 709 4.50 -0.59 29.49
C GLY A 709 3.52 -0.99 28.41
N CYS A 710 3.84 -0.79 27.13
CA CYS A 710 2.87 -1.05 26.07
C CYS A 710 3.52 -1.49 24.76
N PHE A 711 2.99 -2.54 24.16
CA PHE A 711 3.22 -2.92 22.77
C PHE A 711 1.93 -2.70 21.99
N LEU A 712 1.89 -1.64 21.18
CA LEU A 712 0.79 -1.37 20.26
C LEU A 712 1.16 -1.94 18.91
N GLN A 713 0.52 -3.02 18.47
CA GLN A 713 0.87 -3.69 17.22
C GLN A 713 -0.36 -4.33 16.55
N ASP A 714 -0.22 -4.69 15.28
CA ASP A 714 -1.15 -5.61 14.64
C ASP A 714 -0.87 -7.06 15.12
N GLY A 715 -1.77 -8.00 14.77
CA GLY A 715 -1.64 -9.39 15.21
C GLY A 715 -0.39 -10.10 14.66
N LEU A 716 0.04 -9.75 13.44
CA LEU A 716 1.19 -10.37 12.81
C LEU A 716 2.51 -9.88 13.43
N ALA A 717 2.63 -8.58 13.71
CA ALA A 717 3.80 -8.03 14.40
C ALA A 717 3.87 -8.55 15.83
N HIS A 718 2.76 -8.62 16.56
CA HIS A 718 2.71 -9.28 17.88
C HIS A 718 3.21 -10.73 17.81
N LYS A 719 2.75 -11.48 16.80
CA LYS A 719 3.17 -12.86 16.55
C LYS A 719 4.69 -12.96 16.38
N GLN A 720 5.26 -12.12 15.53
CA GLN A 720 6.69 -12.12 15.22
C GLN A 720 7.54 -11.62 16.40
N LEU A 721 7.08 -10.59 17.11
CA LEU A 721 7.81 -9.97 18.22
C LEU A 721 7.87 -10.89 19.44
N PHE A 722 6.76 -11.53 19.81
CA PHE A 722 6.71 -12.44 20.95
C PHE A 722 7.00 -13.90 20.59
N SER A 723 7.34 -14.22 19.34
CA SER A 723 7.57 -15.60 18.89
C SER A 723 6.39 -16.54 19.17
N ILE A 724 5.15 -16.07 19.04
CA ILE A 724 3.94 -16.87 19.29
C ILE A 724 3.31 -17.39 17.99
N LYS A 725 2.25 -18.21 18.06
CA LYS A 725 1.53 -18.68 16.86
C LYS A 725 0.53 -17.66 16.30
N GLY A 726 -0.02 -16.79 17.17
CA GLY A 726 -0.96 -15.72 16.82
C GLY A 726 -2.30 -16.24 16.29
N ASP A 727 -3.03 -15.41 15.55
CA ASP A 727 -4.41 -15.68 15.08
C ASP A 727 -4.57 -16.98 14.27
N ASN A 728 -3.52 -17.44 13.59
CA ASN A 728 -3.54 -18.68 12.80
C ASN A 728 -3.08 -19.91 13.62
N GLY A 729 -3.02 -19.79 14.94
CA GLY A 729 -2.66 -20.86 15.86
C GLY A 729 -3.87 -21.46 16.55
N THR A 730 -3.75 -22.73 16.97
CA THR A 730 -4.78 -23.38 17.81
C THR A 730 -5.02 -22.60 19.09
N ARG A 731 -3.95 -22.15 19.75
CA ARG A 731 -4.02 -21.10 20.78
C ARG A 731 -3.79 -19.75 20.12
N CYS A 732 -4.89 -19.05 19.83
CA CYS A 732 -4.85 -17.79 19.09
C CYS A 732 -4.63 -16.54 19.96
N CYS A 733 -4.76 -16.67 21.29
CA CYS A 733 -4.57 -15.59 22.24
C CYS A 733 -3.69 -16.04 23.41
N ILE A 734 -2.63 -15.29 23.71
CA ILE A 734 -1.77 -15.56 24.88
C ILE A 734 -2.31 -14.96 26.18
N LEU A 735 -3.23 -13.99 26.08
CA LEU A 735 -3.86 -13.37 27.24
C LEU A 735 -4.86 -14.30 27.91
N CYS A 736 -5.34 -15.34 27.23
CA CYS A 736 -6.37 -16.25 27.73
C CYS A 736 -5.93 -17.71 27.71
N ARG A 737 -6.33 -18.45 28.76
CA ARG A 737 -6.06 -19.89 28.88
C ARG A 737 -7.08 -20.75 28.14
N ASN A 738 -8.34 -20.30 28.09
CA ASN A 738 -9.50 -21.06 27.63
C ASN A 738 -9.95 -20.73 26.19
N ILE A 739 -9.13 -20.02 25.41
CA ILE A 739 -9.48 -19.60 24.05
C ILE A 739 -8.70 -20.40 23.03
N LEU A 740 -9.44 -21.16 22.22
CA LEU A 740 -8.92 -21.98 21.14
C LEU A 740 -9.60 -21.62 19.82
N ALA A 741 -8.85 -21.79 18.74
CA ALA A 741 -9.34 -21.67 17.37
C ALA A 741 -9.02 -22.95 16.59
N ALA A 742 -9.88 -23.28 15.64
CA ALA A 742 -9.66 -24.35 14.68
C ALA A 742 -9.82 -23.79 13.27
N ARG A 743 -9.22 -24.49 12.31
CA ARG A 743 -9.60 -24.27 10.91
C ARG A 743 -11.04 -24.72 10.75
N ALA A 744 -11.84 -23.97 10.01
CA ALA A 744 -13.18 -24.41 9.62
C ALA A 744 -13.03 -25.73 8.82
N GLY A 745 -13.23 -26.87 9.47
CA GLY A 745 -13.30 -28.17 8.81
C GLY A 745 -14.71 -28.38 8.29
N ASP A 746 -14.83 -28.82 7.04
CA ASP A 746 -16.05 -29.24 6.32
C ASP A 746 -16.97 -28.12 5.76
N LEU A 747 -16.59 -26.85 5.85
CA LEU A 747 -17.18 -25.78 5.01
C LEU A 747 -16.19 -25.47 3.89
N ASP A 748 -16.38 -26.11 2.73
CA ASP A 748 -15.45 -26.25 1.60
C ASP A 748 -14.84 -24.93 1.02
N ASP A 749 -15.21 -23.75 1.51
CA ASP A 749 -14.81 -22.45 0.94
C ASP A 749 -14.09 -21.48 1.90
N LEU A 750 -13.90 -21.81 3.18
CA LEU A 750 -13.28 -20.88 4.16
C LEU A 750 -11.92 -21.39 4.68
N GLU A 751 -10.82 -20.83 4.13
CA GLU A 751 -9.44 -21.06 4.61
C GLU A 751 -9.13 -20.41 5.99
N ASP A 752 -10.08 -19.69 6.59
CA ASP A 752 -9.87 -18.88 7.80
C ASP A 752 -10.10 -19.66 9.11
N PHE A 753 -9.39 -19.27 10.19
CA PHE A 753 -9.59 -19.82 11.54
C PHE A 753 -10.85 -19.26 12.20
N VAL A 754 -11.63 -20.13 12.84
CA VAL A 754 -12.84 -19.79 13.61
C VAL A 754 -12.62 -20.19 15.06
N LEU A 755 -13.16 -19.40 15.99
CA LEU A 755 -13.14 -19.70 17.41
C LEU A 755 -13.89 -21.03 17.68
N SER A 756 -13.19 -21.95 18.33
CA SER A 756 -13.76 -23.23 18.76
C SER A 756 -14.38 -23.11 20.15
N SER A 757 -13.84 -22.23 21.00
CA SER A 757 -14.38 -21.97 22.34
C SER A 757 -15.65 -21.11 22.28
N ASP A 758 -16.68 -21.49 23.04
CA ASP A 758 -17.89 -20.69 23.23
C ASP A 758 -17.72 -19.66 24.37
N VAL A 759 -16.78 -18.75 24.17
CA VAL A 759 -16.42 -17.69 25.13
C VAL A 759 -16.58 -16.33 24.46
N PHE A 760 -17.69 -15.66 24.78
CA PHE A 760 -18.13 -14.43 24.09
C PHE A 760 -18.27 -13.23 25.03
N LYS A 761 -17.94 -13.38 26.31
CA LYS A 761 -18.02 -12.34 27.32
C LYS A 761 -16.68 -12.17 28.03
N GLU A 762 -16.41 -10.97 28.53
CA GLU A 762 -15.14 -10.67 29.23
C GLU A 762 -15.04 -11.47 30.54
N GLU A 763 -16.15 -11.60 31.27
CA GLU A 763 -16.25 -12.36 32.53
C GLU A 763 -16.03 -13.88 32.37
N GLN A 764 -16.14 -14.40 31.14
CA GLN A 764 -15.85 -15.80 30.82
C GLN A 764 -14.37 -16.05 30.49
N LEU A 765 -13.56 -14.98 30.37
CA LEU A 765 -12.15 -15.11 30.06
C LEU A 765 -11.36 -15.61 31.27
N VAL A 766 -10.63 -16.71 31.09
CA VAL A 766 -9.62 -17.14 32.07
C VAL A 766 -8.30 -16.52 31.67
N GLN A 767 -7.96 -15.38 32.26
CA GLN A 767 -6.76 -14.63 31.90
C GLN A 767 -5.47 -15.31 32.38
N ASN A 768 -4.41 -15.19 31.58
CA ASN A 768 -3.04 -15.48 32.01
C ASN A 768 -2.50 -14.32 32.85
N THR A 769 -1.50 -14.61 33.68
CA THR A 769 -0.61 -13.59 34.25
C THR A 769 0.76 -13.66 33.56
N ASP A 770 1.58 -12.62 33.71
CA ASP A 770 2.97 -12.66 33.23
C ASP A 770 3.78 -13.79 33.88
N ALA A 771 3.47 -14.13 35.13
CA ALA A 771 4.12 -15.23 35.83
C ALA A 771 3.76 -16.59 35.20
N ASP A 772 2.49 -16.78 34.81
CA ASP A 772 2.08 -18.02 34.13
C ASP A 772 2.71 -18.13 32.76
N PHE A 773 2.68 -17.04 31.98
CA PHE A 773 3.29 -17.01 30.66
C PHE A 773 4.80 -17.29 30.74
N ARG A 774 5.50 -16.70 31.72
CA ARG A 774 6.92 -16.97 31.96
C ARG A 774 7.17 -18.43 32.31
N ARG A 775 6.33 -19.04 33.15
CA ARG A 775 6.42 -20.48 33.46
C ARG A 775 6.29 -21.34 32.20
N SER A 776 5.36 -21.02 31.29
CA SER A 776 5.21 -21.73 30.01
C SER A 776 6.45 -21.56 29.12
N VAL A 777 7.06 -20.37 29.10
CA VAL A 777 8.30 -20.10 28.37
C VAL A 777 9.50 -20.89 28.93
N GLU A 778 9.65 -20.95 30.25
CA GLU A 778 10.71 -21.72 30.92
C GLU A 778 10.50 -23.23 30.72
N THR A 779 9.25 -23.70 30.81
CA THR A 779 8.90 -25.11 30.53
C THR A 779 9.23 -25.50 29.09
N MET A 780 9.08 -24.57 28.13
CA MET A 780 9.48 -24.79 26.74
C MET A 780 10.97 -25.14 26.60
N GLN A 781 11.85 -24.52 27.40
CA GLN A 781 13.29 -24.79 27.39
C GLN A 781 13.59 -26.21 27.88
N SER A 782 12.97 -26.64 28.99
CA SER A 782 13.14 -28.00 29.53
C SER A 782 12.58 -29.06 28.58
N LYS A 783 11.36 -28.84 28.05
CA LYS A 783 10.70 -29.77 27.11
C LYS A 783 11.46 -29.94 25.80
N LYS A 784 12.22 -28.92 25.38
CA LYS A 784 13.08 -29.03 24.19
C LYS A 784 14.18 -30.09 24.34
N LEU A 785 14.66 -30.32 25.57
CA LEU A 785 15.69 -31.30 25.90
C LEU A 785 15.11 -32.72 26.10
N GLU A 786 13.87 -32.81 26.59
CA GLU A 786 13.20 -34.09 26.91
C GLU A 786 12.49 -34.74 25.71
N MET A 787 11.88 -33.94 24.85
CA MET A 787 10.91 -34.43 23.86
C MET A 787 11.54 -34.74 22.50
N THR A 788 10.91 -35.67 21.76
CA THR A 788 11.22 -35.87 20.35
C THR A 788 10.89 -34.61 19.53
N ALA A 789 11.49 -34.45 18.35
CA ALA A 789 11.23 -33.28 17.50
C ALA A 789 9.74 -33.14 17.13
N ASN A 790 9.04 -34.25 16.91
CA ASN A 790 7.61 -34.25 16.56
C ASN A 790 6.74 -33.88 17.75
N ASP A 791 6.98 -34.47 18.93
CA ASP A 791 6.23 -34.15 20.14
C ASP A 791 6.47 -32.69 20.55
N PHE A 792 7.70 -32.20 20.39
CA PHE A 792 8.03 -30.80 20.66
C PHE A 792 7.32 -29.81 19.72
N GLN A 793 7.06 -30.20 18.46
CA GLN A 793 6.22 -29.39 17.56
C GLN A 793 4.76 -29.31 18.04
N LEU A 794 4.20 -30.43 18.51
CA LEU A 794 2.86 -30.46 19.10
C LEU A 794 2.80 -29.65 20.40
N TRP A 795 3.86 -29.68 21.21
CA TRP A 795 3.96 -28.87 22.43
C TRP A 795 4.00 -27.37 22.11
N GLN A 796 4.75 -26.94 21.10
CA GLN A 796 4.73 -25.56 20.61
C GLN A 796 3.34 -25.15 20.06
N GLN A 797 2.60 -26.08 19.46
CA GLN A 797 1.22 -25.83 19.03
C GLN A 797 0.26 -25.69 20.22
N ALA A 798 0.38 -26.54 21.24
CA ALA A 798 -0.45 -26.53 22.44
C ALA A 798 -0.24 -25.26 23.28
N THR A 799 1.01 -24.90 23.54
CA THR A 799 1.37 -23.67 24.27
C THR A 799 1.05 -22.41 23.49
N GLY A 800 1.08 -22.47 22.15
CA GLY A 800 0.99 -21.29 21.28
C GLY A 800 2.30 -20.52 21.17
N ILE A 801 3.41 -21.06 21.65
CA ILE A 801 4.74 -20.43 21.68
C ILE A 801 5.67 -21.15 20.71
N SER A 802 6.46 -20.40 19.94
CA SER A 802 7.53 -20.91 19.09
C SER A 802 8.87 -20.74 19.79
N TYR A 803 9.67 -21.79 19.82
CA TYR A 803 10.94 -21.79 20.56
C TYR A 803 12.07 -21.14 19.75
N HIS A 804 12.53 -19.97 20.21
CA HIS A 804 13.67 -19.24 19.65
C HIS A 804 14.55 -18.73 20.80
N PRO A 805 15.70 -19.36 21.12
CA PRO A 805 16.54 -18.97 22.26
C PRO A 805 16.94 -17.49 22.26
N GLU A 806 17.24 -16.94 21.08
CA GLU A 806 17.60 -15.53 20.89
C GLU A 806 16.37 -14.58 20.85
N GLY A 807 15.15 -15.12 20.91
CA GLY A 807 13.90 -14.36 20.83
C GLY A 807 13.59 -13.63 22.14
N LEU A 808 12.90 -12.50 22.04
CA LEU A 808 12.60 -11.55 23.10
C LEU A 808 12.16 -12.18 24.43
N ILE A 809 11.21 -13.11 24.39
CA ILE A 809 10.61 -13.72 25.59
C ILE A 809 11.53 -14.73 26.28
N PHE A 810 12.57 -15.21 25.60
CA PHE A 810 13.53 -16.18 26.13
C PHE A 810 14.78 -15.51 26.73
N GLN A 811 14.82 -14.19 26.75
CA GLN A 811 16.00 -13.43 27.14
C GLN A 811 15.97 -13.09 28.63
N ASP A 812 16.78 -13.80 29.42
CA ASP A 812 16.84 -13.67 30.88
C ASP A 812 17.05 -12.22 31.35
N SER A 813 17.95 -11.49 30.69
CA SER A 813 18.25 -10.08 30.99
C SER A 813 17.07 -9.11 30.85
N LEU A 814 15.98 -9.52 30.21
CA LEU A 814 14.79 -8.70 29.97
C LEU A 814 13.55 -9.20 30.73
N LYS A 815 13.65 -10.26 31.56
CA LYS A 815 12.50 -10.92 32.21
C LYS A 815 11.69 -10.01 33.14
N ASP A 816 12.32 -9.01 33.72
CA ASP A 816 11.74 -8.01 34.62
C ASP A 816 11.27 -6.73 33.88
N ILE A 817 11.64 -6.59 32.59
CA ILE A 817 11.22 -5.48 31.73
C ILE A 817 10.06 -5.90 30.84
N VAL A 818 10.14 -7.08 30.23
CA VAL A 818 9.18 -7.59 29.26
C VAL A 818 8.15 -8.45 29.98
N MET A 819 6.95 -7.91 30.07
CA MET A 819 5.77 -8.50 30.70
C MET A 819 4.66 -8.58 29.65
N PRO A 820 4.69 -9.58 28.75
CA PRO A 820 3.84 -9.61 27.56
C PRO A 820 2.35 -9.52 27.85
N ILE A 821 1.87 -10.08 28.96
CA ILE A 821 0.45 -10.09 29.32
C ILE A 821 0.02 -8.74 29.87
N SER A 822 0.85 -8.11 30.71
CA SER A 822 0.54 -6.77 31.24
C SER A 822 0.71 -5.67 30.21
N GLN A 823 1.62 -5.85 29.24
CA GLN A 823 2.04 -4.82 28.27
C GLN A 823 1.35 -4.95 26.90
N TRP A 824 0.48 -5.94 26.71
CA TRP A 824 -0.23 -6.12 25.45
C TRP A 824 -1.30 -5.05 25.25
N LEU A 825 -1.27 -4.37 24.10
CA LEU A 825 -2.33 -3.45 23.68
C LEU A 825 -2.82 -3.81 22.28
N HIS A 826 -4.09 -4.19 22.18
CA HIS A 826 -4.69 -4.47 20.87
C HIS A 826 -4.91 -3.19 20.08
N ASP A 827 -4.51 -3.20 18.81
CA ASP A 827 -4.93 -2.15 17.89
C ASP A 827 -6.37 -2.37 17.41
N TRP A 828 -7.25 -1.43 17.77
CA TRP A 828 -8.65 -1.50 17.37
C TRP A 828 -8.85 -1.24 15.87
N MET A 829 -7.93 -0.54 15.17
CA MET A 829 -8.05 -0.40 13.71
C MET A 829 -7.95 -1.76 13.01
N HIS A 830 -6.94 -2.58 13.33
CA HIS A 830 -6.81 -3.91 12.74
C HIS A 830 -7.89 -4.88 13.23
N CYS A 831 -8.37 -4.72 14.48
CA CYS A 831 -9.47 -5.51 15.01
C CYS A 831 -10.76 -5.31 14.19
N TYR A 832 -11.13 -4.06 13.88
CA TYR A 832 -12.40 -3.75 13.22
C TYR A 832 -12.30 -3.63 11.69
N PHE A 833 -11.30 -2.94 11.13
CA PHE A 833 -11.35 -2.46 9.74
C PHE A 833 -10.35 -3.08 8.73
N GLN A 834 -9.27 -3.74 9.17
CA GLN A 834 -8.30 -4.38 8.27
C GLN A 834 -8.55 -5.90 8.18
N LYS A 835 -9.47 -6.34 7.30
CA LYS A 835 -10.03 -7.72 7.34
C LYS A 835 -10.48 -8.05 8.77
N GLY A 836 -11.19 -7.10 9.38
CA GLY A 836 -11.62 -7.12 10.77
C GLY A 836 -13.11 -7.43 10.91
N ILE A 837 -13.61 -7.28 12.13
CA ILE A 837 -15.01 -7.56 12.49
C ILE A 837 -15.98 -6.80 11.58
N TRP A 838 -15.72 -5.52 11.29
CA TRP A 838 -16.60 -4.71 10.45
C TRP A 838 -16.68 -5.22 9.02
N ASN A 839 -15.57 -5.67 8.42
CA ASN A 839 -15.58 -6.22 7.07
C ASN A 839 -16.46 -7.48 6.98
N THR A 840 -16.38 -8.34 8.00
CA THR A 840 -17.18 -9.56 8.12
C THR A 840 -18.65 -9.25 8.33
N VAL A 841 -18.98 -8.45 9.35
CA VAL A 841 -20.38 -8.09 9.67
C VAL A 841 -21.04 -7.31 8.54
N MET A 842 -20.32 -6.41 7.88
CA MET A 842 -20.80 -5.69 6.69
C MET A 842 -21.17 -6.64 5.56
N HIS A 843 -20.31 -7.61 5.25
CA HIS A 843 -20.58 -8.60 4.21
C HIS A 843 -21.83 -9.44 4.52
N LEU A 844 -21.92 -9.98 5.73
CA LEU A 844 -23.05 -10.79 6.18
C LEU A 844 -24.36 -9.99 6.20
N THR A 845 -24.29 -8.73 6.62
CA THR A 845 -25.44 -7.82 6.64
C THR A 845 -25.95 -7.54 5.23
N MET A 846 -25.05 -7.21 4.30
CA MET A 846 -25.42 -6.97 2.90
C MET A 846 -26.00 -8.21 2.23
N ALA A 847 -25.45 -9.40 2.50
CA ALA A 847 -25.94 -10.65 1.94
C ALA A 847 -27.36 -10.99 2.44
N ALA A 848 -27.60 -10.85 3.75
CA ALA A 848 -28.91 -11.10 4.35
C ALA A 848 -29.99 -10.15 3.80
N ILE A 849 -29.69 -8.85 3.71
CA ILE A 849 -30.64 -7.85 3.19
C ILE A 849 -30.93 -8.09 1.71
N ALA A 850 -29.89 -8.38 0.91
CA ALA A 850 -30.07 -8.66 -0.52
C ALA A 850 -30.95 -9.90 -0.75
N SER A 851 -30.79 -10.94 0.08
CA SER A 851 -31.61 -12.16 -0.01
C SER A 851 -33.07 -11.93 0.37
N GLU A 852 -33.36 -10.98 1.26
CA GLU A 852 -34.73 -10.72 1.72
C GLU A 852 -35.50 -9.76 0.81
N LEU A 853 -34.83 -8.73 0.29
CA LEU A 853 -35.46 -7.74 -0.59
C LEU A 853 -35.54 -8.19 -2.05
N ASP A 854 -34.80 -9.22 -2.45
CA ASP A 854 -34.67 -9.66 -3.85
C ASP A 854 -34.30 -8.51 -4.82
N VAL A 855 -33.38 -7.65 -4.39
CA VAL A 855 -32.87 -6.50 -5.18
C VAL A 855 -31.35 -6.49 -5.24
N ASP A 856 -30.80 -5.78 -6.23
CA ASP A 856 -29.38 -5.45 -6.23
C ASP A 856 -29.05 -4.40 -5.15
N PHE A 857 -28.86 -4.88 -3.92
CA PHE A 857 -28.62 -4.01 -2.77
C PHE A 857 -27.32 -3.18 -2.90
N TYR A 858 -26.33 -3.65 -3.65
CA TYR A 858 -25.12 -2.86 -3.94
C TYR A 858 -25.47 -1.62 -4.78
N ALA A 859 -26.28 -1.78 -5.83
CA ALA A 859 -26.72 -0.66 -6.66
C ALA A 859 -27.52 0.37 -5.83
N GLN A 860 -28.39 -0.11 -4.94
CA GLN A 860 -29.15 0.75 -4.02
C GLN A 860 -28.22 1.53 -3.07
N CYS A 861 -27.22 0.87 -2.48
CA CYS A 861 -26.21 1.52 -1.66
C CYS A 861 -25.43 2.57 -2.46
N GLN A 862 -25.00 2.23 -3.68
CA GLN A 862 -24.25 3.15 -4.54
C GLN A 862 -25.05 4.43 -4.81
N GLN A 863 -26.34 4.31 -5.15
CA GLN A 863 -27.24 5.43 -5.38
C GLN A 863 -27.45 6.25 -4.10
N TYR A 864 -27.68 5.58 -2.96
CA TYR A 864 -27.87 6.26 -1.67
C TYR A 864 -26.65 7.09 -1.28
N PHE A 865 -25.46 6.50 -1.33
CA PHE A 865 -24.22 7.17 -0.93
C PHE A 865 -23.71 8.19 -1.95
N GLN A 866 -24.24 8.22 -3.16
CA GLN A 866 -23.95 9.29 -4.12
C GLN A 866 -24.51 10.65 -3.67
N ALA A 867 -25.58 10.65 -2.86
CA ALA A 867 -26.18 11.88 -2.33
C ALA A 867 -25.44 12.47 -1.12
N TRP A 868 -24.55 11.70 -0.48
CA TRP A 868 -23.82 12.11 0.71
C TRP A 868 -22.53 12.83 0.38
N THR A 869 -22.31 13.94 1.06
CA THR A 869 -21.06 14.72 1.04
C THR A 869 -20.33 14.55 2.37
N LEU A 870 -19.08 14.10 2.30
CA LEU A 870 -18.19 14.02 3.46
C LEU A 870 -17.46 15.36 3.68
N PRO A 871 -17.00 15.63 4.91
CA PRO A 871 -16.08 16.75 5.19
C PRO A 871 -14.85 16.73 4.28
N LYS A 872 -14.34 17.90 3.87
CA LYS A 872 -13.20 18.04 2.94
C LYS A 872 -11.89 17.44 3.44
N ALA A 873 -11.75 17.26 4.75
CA ALA A 873 -10.62 16.55 5.34
C ALA A 873 -10.62 15.04 5.00
N ARG A 874 -11.77 14.50 4.60
CA ARG A 874 -11.96 13.14 4.10
C ARG A 874 -12.03 13.17 2.56
N SER A 875 -11.47 12.15 1.92
CA SER A 875 -11.31 12.11 0.45
C SER A 875 -11.88 10.83 -0.19
N GLU A 876 -12.51 9.99 0.62
CA GLU A 876 -13.04 8.69 0.25
C GLU A 876 -14.31 8.84 -0.60
N SER A 877 -14.42 8.02 -1.65
CA SER A 877 -15.64 7.95 -2.47
C SER A 877 -16.58 6.90 -1.89
N LEU A 878 -17.59 7.34 -1.13
CA LEU A 878 -18.57 6.43 -0.51
C LEU A 878 -19.32 5.60 -1.57
N CYS A 879 -19.82 6.21 -2.64
CA CYS A 879 -20.52 5.50 -3.70
C CYS A 879 -19.59 4.54 -4.48
N GLY A 880 -18.31 4.90 -4.64
CA GLY A 880 -17.32 4.05 -5.31
C GLY A 880 -17.09 2.71 -4.62
N MET A 881 -17.30 2.63 -3.29
CA MET A 881 -17.20 1.41 -2.50
C MET A 881 -18.26 0.36 -2.86
N PHE A 882 -19.35 0.77 -3.52
CA PHE A 882 -20.48 -0.09 -3.89
C PHE A 882 -20.59 -0.35 -5.40
N SER A 883 -19.57 0.02 -6.18
CA SER A 883 -19.54 -0.26 -7.62
C SER A 883 -19.65 -1.75 -7.94
N ALA A 884 -20.14 -2.09 -9.13
CA ALA A 884 -20.22 -3.48 -9.61
C ALA A 884 -18.87 -4.23 -9.50
N LYS A 885 -17.75 -3.55 -9.77
CA LYS A 885 -16.41 -4.12 -9.57
C LYS A 885 -16.14 -4.51 -8.12
N ARG A 886 -16.57 -3.69 -7.16
CA ARG A 886 -16.43 -3.97 -5.72
C ARG A 886 -17.36 -5.11 -5.29
N LYS A 887 -18.59 -5.17 -5.81
CA LYS A 887 -19.52 -6.27 -5.58
C LYS A 887 -18.89 -7.62 -5.91
N GLU A 888 -18.35 -7.77 -7.11
CA GLU A 888 -17.68 -9.02 -7.53
C GLU A 888 -16.43 -9.31 -6.68
N ALA A 889 -15.60 -8.30 -6.41
CA ALA A 889 -14.40 -8.48 -5.61
C ALA A 889 -14.69 -8.87 -4.15
N ASN A 890 -15.81 -8.43 -3.58
CA ASN A 890 -16.28 -8.76 -2.24
C ASN A 890 -16.89 -10.16 -2.20
N LYS A 891 -17.72 -10.50 -3.20
CA LYS A 891 -18.29 -11.84 -3.37
C LYS A 891 -17.19 -12.90 -3.45
N ALA A 892 -16.19 -12.68 -4.30
CA ALA A 892 -15.04 -13.58 -4.45
C ALA A 892 -14.17 -13.69 -3.19
N ALA A 893 -14.32 -12.81 -2.21
CA ALA A 893 -13.51 -12.80 -1.00
C ALA A 893 -14.24 -13.26 0.26
N GLY A 894 -15.56 -13.46 0.20
CA GLY A 894 -16.38 -13.71 1.39
C GLY A 894 -16.33 -12.60 2.44
N THR A 895 -15.95 -11.38 2.05
CA THR A 895 -15.79 -10.24 2.99
C THR A 895 -15.92 -8.90 2.26
N PHE A 896 -16.27 -7.84 2.98
CA PHE A 896 -16.38 -6.50 2.42
C PHE A 896 -14.99 -5.85 2.33
N LYS A 897 -14.40 -5.77 1.13
CA LYS A 897 -13.08 -5.18 0.92
C LYS A 897 -13.13 -3.66 0.93
N ALA A 898 -12.57 -3.07 1.98
CA ALA A 898 -12.31 -1.64 2.08
C ALA A 898 -10.99 -1.40 2.83
N THR A 899 -10.34 -0.28 2.57
CA THR A 899 -9.28 0.24 3.44
C THR A 899 -9.85 0.65 4.79
N ALA A 900 -9.00 0.76 5.81
CA ALA A 900 -9.46 1.21 7.13
C ALA A 900 -10.13 2.60 7.07
N SER A 901 -9.62 3.50 6.22
CA SER A 901 -10.19 4.85 6.01
C SER A 901 -11.53 4.88 5.33
N GLU A 902 -11.72 4.03 4.32
CA GLU A 902 -13.02 3.81 3.69
C GLU A 902 -14.03 3.24 4.70
N GLY A 903 -13.63 2.25 5.50
CA GLY A 903 -14.48 1.67 6.54
C GLY A 903 -14.93 2.67 7.61
N LEU A 904 -13.99 3.46 8.16
CA LEU A 904 -14.28 4.49 9.17
C LEU A 904 -15.17 5.62 8.63
N SER A 905 -15.18 5.85 7.31
CA SER A 905 -16.05 6.85 6.68
C SER A 905 -17.45 6.34 6.37
N LEU A 906 -17.63 5.02 6.31
CA LEU A 906 -18.89 4.40 5.89
C LEU A 906 -19.70 3.79 7.05
N TYR A 907 -19.07 3.17 8.06
CA TYR A 907 -19.75 2.30 9.02
C TYR A 907 -20.99 2.95 9.66
N SER A 908 -20.88 4.21 10.12
CA SER A 908 -21.97 4.90 10.80
C SER A 908 -23.07 5.36 9.85
N LEU A 909 -22.71 5.82 8.65
CA LEU A 909 -23.67 6.20 7.61
C LEU A 909 -24.43 4.98 7.05
N PHE A 910 -23.78 3.84 6.94
CA PHE A 910 -24.44 2.59 6.58
C PHE A 910 -25.38 2.11 7.67
N GLY A 911 -24.96 2.12 8.94
CA GLY A 911 -25.85 1.84 10.06
C GLY A 911 -27.08 2.75 10.08
N PHE A 912 -26.89 4.04 9.77
CA PHE A 912 -27.99 4.99 9.61
C PHE A 912 -28.96 4.61 8.48
N MET A 913 -28.43 4.27 7.30
CA MET A 913 -29.24 3.79 6.17
C MET A 913 -30.03 2.52 6.55
N LEU A 914 -29.40 1.59 7.27
CA LEU A 914 -30.08 0.37 7.73
C LEU A 914 -31.29 0.70 8.60
N VAL A 915 -31.13 1.57 9.60
CA VAL A 915 -32.23 1.90 10.53
C VAL A 915 -33.33 2.73 9.85
N GLN A 916 -32.97 3.70 9.00
CA GLN A 916 -33.97 4.60 8.42
C GLN A 916 -34.67 4.06 7.19
N VAL A 917 -33.94 3.34 6.34
CA VAL A 917 -34.40 2.97 5.00
C VAL A 917 -34.70 1.48 4.94
N VAL A 918 -33.82 0.65 5.49
CA VAL A 918 -33.93 -0.80 5.32
C VAL A 918 -34.85 -1.44 6.36
N ALA A 919 -34.74 -1.06 7.64
CA ALA A 919 -35.50 -1.68 8.74
C ALA A 919 -37.02 -1.68 8.55
N PRO A 920 -37.65 -0.64 7.95
CA PRO A 920 -39.09 -0.68 7.65
C PRO A 920 -39.47 -1.66 6.53
N LEU A 921 -38.51 -2.12 5.72
CA LEU A 921 -38.72 -2.94 4.52
C LEU A 921 -38.39 -4.42 4.73
N VAL A 922 -37.72 -4.77 5.82
CA VAL A 922 -37.21 -6.12 6.08
C VAL A 922 -37.59 -6.64 7.46
N LYS A 923 -37.68 -7.95 7.59
CA LYS A 923 -37.91 -8.70 8.84
C LYS A 923 -36.61 -9.12 9.52
N CYS A 924 -35.44 -9.00 8.89
CA CYS A 924 -34.12 -9.33 9.47
C CYS A 924 -33.66 -8.38 10.60
N SER A 925 -34.49 -8.18 11.62
CA SER A 925 -34.23 -7.28 12.75
C SER A 925 -32.96 -7.65 13.53
N ASN A 926 -32.62 -8.93 13.66
CA ASN A 926 -31.40 -9.36 14.36
C ASN A 926 -30.12 -8.97 13.59
N VAL A 927 -30.13 -9.03 12.25
CA VAL A 927 -29.01 -8.59 11.41
C VAL A 927 -28.77 -7.09 11.56
N ILE A 928 -29.85 -6.30 11.54
CA ILE A 928 -29.77 -4.85 11.75
C ILE A 928 -29.31 -4.52 13.18
N LYS A 929 -29.79 -5.25 14.19
CA LYS A 929 -29.31 -5.12 15.59
C LYS A 929 -27.83 -5.44 15.71
N ALA A 930 -27.33 -6.48 15.05
CA ALA A 930 -25.90 -6.83 15.05
C ALA A 930 -25.05 -5.69 14.45
N TYR A 931 -25.45 -5.16 13.28
CA TYR A 931 -24.71 -4.06 12.66
C TYR A 931 -24.77 -2.77 13.49
N THR A 932 -25.94 -2.42 14.04
CA THR A 932 -26.08 -1.22 14.88
C THR A 932 -25.34 -1.34 16.22
N GLY A 933 -25.29 -2.55 16.80
CA GLY A 933 -24.45 -2.87 17.94
C GLY A 933 -22.97 -2.63 17.64
N LEU A 934 -22.48 -3.08 16.47
CA LEU A 934 -21.12 -2.81 16.01
C LEU A 934 -20.84 -1.31 15.86
N VAL A 935 -21.76 -0.56 15.26
CA VAL A 935 -21.65 0.89 15.13
C VAL A 935 -21.50 1.54 16.51
N ASN A 936 -22.31 1.12 17.48
CA ASN A 936 -22.23 1.65 18.85
C ASN A 936 -20.86 1.40 19.49
N VAL A 937 -20.29 0.19 19.34
CA VAL A 937 -18.94 -0.13 19.85
C VAL A 937 -17.88 0.79 19.22
N ILE A 938 -17.91 0.96 17.90
CA ILE A 938 -16.93 1.79 17.18
C ILE A 938 -17.09 3.29 17.51
N GLU A 939 -18.32 3.77 17.71
CA GLU A 939 -18.60 5.14 18.14
C GLU A 939 -18.09 5.41 19.56
N LEU A 940 -18.28 4.47 20.50
CA LEU A 940 -17.75 4.56 21.86
C LEU A 940 -16.22 4.59 21.86
N ILE A 941 -15.56 3.74 21.06
CA ILE A 941 -14.10 3.77 20.91
C ILE A 941 -13.62 5.14 20.41
N GLN A 942 -14.30 5.73 19.43
CA GLN A 942 -13.98 7.07 18.92
C GLN A 942 -14.30 8.20 19.91
N ALA A 943 -15.13 7.96 20.92
CA ALA A 943 -15.43 8.90 21.99
C ALA A 943 -14.37 8.89 23.12
N ILE A 944 -13.53 7.85 23.21
CA ILE A 944 -12.46 7.72 24.22
C ILE A 944 -11.50 8.92 24.21
N PRO A 945 -10.97 9.41 23.05
CA PRO A 945 -10.06 10.56 23.05
C PRO A 945 -10.67 11.87 23.54
N LEU A 946 -12.01 11.93 23.65
CA LEU A 946 -12.76 13.09 24.13
C LEU A 946 -13.22 12.90 25.59
N ASP A 947 -12.78 11.81 26.24
CA ASP A 947 -13.17 11.42 27.61
C ASP A 947 -14.70 11.26 27.77
N LYS A 948 -15.36 10.73 26.73
CA LYS A 948 -16.82 10.52 26.67
C LYS A 948 -17.25 9.06 26.72
N CYS A 949 -16.32 8.16 27.02
CA CYS A 949 -16.57 6.72 27.14
C CYS A 949 -15.65 6.11 28.19
N ASN A 950 -16.21 5.29 29.08
CA ASN A 950 -15.45 4.50 30.03
C ASN A 950 -15.43 2.99 29.67
N ALA A 951 -14.65 2.21 30.42
CA ALA A 951 -14.49 0.78 30.21
C ALA A 951 -15.80 -0.03 30.36
N ASP A 952 -16.69 0.37 31.27
CA ASP A 952 -17.93 -0.36 31.54
C ASP A 952 -18.95 -0.17 30.43
N GLU A 953 -19.07 1.05 29.91
CA GLU A 953 -19.89 1.35 28.73
C GLU A 953 -19.42 0.57 27.51
N LEU A 954 -18.10 0.50 27.30
CA LEU A 954 -17.52 -0.28 26.20
C LEU A 954 -17.77 -1.79 26.37
N ARG A 955 -17.63 -2.32 27.60
CA ARG A 955 -17.92 -3.73 27.91
C ARG A 955 -19.37 -4.08 27.60
N TYR A 956 -20.30 -3.25 28.06
CA TYR A 956 -21.72 -3.44 27.80
C TYR A 956 -22.03 -3.43 26.30
N ALA A 957 -21.48 -2.47 25.55
CA ALA A 957 -21.70 -2.37 24.11
C ALA A 957 -21.15 -3.59 23.34
N ILE A 958 -19.96 -4.08 23.70
CA ILE A 958 -19.36 -5.28 23.09
C ILE A 958 -20.19 -6.53 23.42
N SER A 959 -20.61 -6.66 24.67
CA SER A 959 -21.47 -7.75 25.14
C SER A 959 -22.78 -7.80 24.33
N PHE A 960 -23.47 -6.66 24.21
CA PHE A 960 -24.69 -6.52 23.42
C PHE A 960 -24.48 -6.82 21.94
N PHE A 961 -23.40 -6.30 21.35
CA PHE A 961 -23.04 -6.55 19.95
C PHE A 961 -22.85 -8.05 19.66
N LEU A 962 -22.15 -8.77 20.54
CA LEU A 962 -21.92 -10.20 20.37
C LEU A 962 -23.20 -11.02 20.52
N ASP A 963 -24.09 -10.69 21.47
CA ASP A 963 -25.40 -11.34 21.59
C ASP A 963 -26.24 -11.13 20.33
N ALA A 964 -26.24 -9.91 19.79
CA ALA A 964 -26.95 -9.61 18.55
C ALA A 964 -26.37 -10.39 17.36
N CYS A 965 -25.05 -10.59 17.30
CA CYS A 965 -24.42 -11.43 16.27
C CYS A 965 -24.83 -12.91 16.40
N LEU A 966 -24.87 -13.45 17.62
CA LEU A 966 -25.32 -14.82 17.87
C LEU A 966 -26.80 -14.99 17.46
N ALA A 967 -27.66 -14.04 17.83
CA ALA A 967 -29.07 -14.00 17.42
C ALA A 967 -29.27 -13.84 15.90
N ALA A 968 -28.26 -13.33 15.18
CA ALA A 968 -28.22 -13.24 13.73
C ALA A 968 -27.59 -14.48 13.05
N GLY A 969 -27.18 -15.50 13.81
CA GLY A 969 -26.58 -16.72 13.29
C GLY A 969 -25.10 -16.58 12.88
N TYR A 970 -24.39 -15.57 13.37
CA TYR A 970 -23.02 -15.27 12.91
C TYR A 970 -21.91 -16.08 13.62
N ARG A 971 -22.26 -17.03 14.50
CA ARG A 971 -21.31 -17.84 15.28
C ARG A 971 -20.22 -18.51 14.44
N GLY A 972 -20.57 -19.00 13.24
CA GLY A 972 -19.63 -19.65 12.32
C GLY A 972 -18.58 -18.71 11.72
N PHE A 973 -18.76 -17.39 11.83
CA PHE A 973 -17.87 -16.37 11.27
C PHE A 973 -16.98 -15.70 12.33
N PHE A 974 -17.02 -16.16 13.59
CA PHE A 974 -16.25 -15.58 14.69
C PHE A 974 -14.78 -15.99 14.58
N HIS A 975 -14.02 -15.24 13.80
CA HIS A 975 -12.56 -15.34 13.74
C HIS A 975 -11.89 -14.72 14.99
N PRO A 976 -10.59 -14.96 15.26
CA PRO A 976 -9.92 -14.54 16.51
C PRO A 976 -10.08 -13.07 16.92
N LYS A 977 -10.25 -12.15 15.97
CA LYS A 977 -10.49 -10.73 16.29
C LYS A 977 -11.82 -10.47 17.02
N PHE A 978 -12.85 -11.30 16.84
CA PHE A 978 -14.08 -11.23 17.65
C PHE A 978 -13.79 -11.47 19.14
N HIS A 979 -12.75 -12.24 19.45
CA HIS A 979 -12.26 -12.42 20.81
C HIS A 979 -11.37 -11.25 21.26
N TRP A 980 -10.54 -10.67 20.38
CA TRP A 980 -9.66 -9.55 20.75
C TRP A 980 -10.40 -8.37 21.39
N GLN A 981 -11.57 -8.00 20.86
CA GLN A 981 -12.35 -6.89 21.41
C GLN A 981 -12.76 -7.11 22.88
N LEU A 982 -12.87 -8.36 23.35
CA LEU A 982 -13.19 -8.66 24.75
C LEU A 982 -12.12 -8.16 25.73
N HIS A 983 -10.89 -7.93 25.26
CA HIS A 983 -9.80 -7.34 26.05
C HIS A 983 -9.81 -5.82 26.06
N MET A 984 -10.51 -5.17 25.13
CA MET A 984 -10.47 -3.71 25.00
C MET A 984 -11.00 -2.97 26.24
N PRO A 985 -12.07 -3.41 26.93
CA PRO A 985 -12.51 -2.76 28.16
C PRO A 985 -11.45 -2.76 29.27
N SER A 986 -10.85 -3.91 29.58
CA SER A 986 -9.78 -4.01 30.58
C SER A 986 -8.51 -3.28 30.16
N GLN A 987 -8.18 -3.26 28.86
CA GLN A 987 -7.08 -2.45 28.33
C GLN A 987 -7.34 -0.95 28.48
N LEU A 988 -8.56 -0.46 28.18
CA LEU A 988 -8.96 0.92 28.42
C LEU A 988 -8.88 1.26 29.91
N ALA A 989 -9.35 0.38 30.78
CA ALA A 989 -9.26 0.58 32.23
C ALA A 989 -7.80 0.66 32.72
N ARG A 990 -6.91 -0.14 32.15
CA ARG A 990 -5.48 -0.21 32.49
C ARG A 990 -4.67 0.98 31.96
N PHE A 991 -4.81 1.27 30.67
CA PHE A 991 -3.98 2.25 29.97
C PHE A 991 -4.60 3.65 29.92
N LYS A 992 -5.90 3.79 30.23
CA LYS A 992 -6.67 5.05 30.14
C LYS A 992 -6.66 5.70 28.75
N CYS A 993 -6.18 4.97 27.74
CA CYS A 993 -6.02 5.42 26.37
C CYS A 993 -6.11 4.22 25.42
N MET A 994 -6.68 4.43 24.24
CA MET A 994 -6.78 3.42 23.17
C MET A 994 -6.23 3.98 21.85
N PRO A 995 -4.90 4.14 21.72
CA PRO A 995 -4.27 4.56 20.47
C PRO A 995 -4.48 3.53 19.37
N SER A 996 -4.36 3.96 18.11
CA SER A 996 -4.55 3.10 16.94
C SER A 996 -3.39 3.15 15.96
N CYS A 997 -3.31 2.15 15.08
CA CYS A 997 -2.23 2.04 14.09
C CYS A 997 -2.38 2.95 12.87
N TRP A 998 -3.42 3.79 12.80
CA TRP A 998 -3.60 4.77 11.71
C TRP A 998 -2.43 5.74 11.56
N VAL A 999 -1.91 6.23 12.68
CA VAL A 999 -0.76 7.14 12.71
C VAL A 999 0.49 6.45 12.17
N HIS A 1000 0.66 5.16 12.45
CA HIS A 1000 1.79 4.37 12.01
C HIS A 1000 1.74 4.14 10.49
N GLU A 1001 0.56 3.82 9.93
CA GLU A 1001 0.39 3.74 8.47
C GLU A 1001 0.78 5.06 7.76
N ARG A 1002 0.51 6.21 8.39
CA ARG A 1002 0.99 7.51 7.88
C ARG A 1002 2.49 7.68 8.07
N LYS A 1003 3.04 7.35 9.25
CA LYS A 1003 4.48 7.42 9.53
C LYS A 1003 5.30 6.57 8.56
N HIS A 1004 4.78 5.40 8.16
CA HIS A 1004 5.39 4.54 7.14
C HIS A 1004 5.61 5.23 5.80
N LYS A 1005 4.80 6.23 5.44
CA LYS A 1005 4.99 7.01 4.20
C LYS A 1005 6.31 7.78 4.21
N VAL A 1006 6.79 8.21 5.38
CA VAL A 1006 8.09 8.86 5.56
C VAL A 1006 9.22 7.87 5.27
N ALA A 1007 9.21 6.70 5.92
CA ALA A 1007 10.21 5.67 5.66
C ALA A 1007 10.20 5.20 4.19
N LYS A 1008 9.02 5.01 3.58
CA LYS A 1008 8.89 4.68 2.16
C LYS A 1008 9.44 5.78 1.25
N ARG A 1009 9.19 7.06 1.57
CA ARG A 1009 9.69 8.22 0.80
C ARG A 1009 11.21 8.17 0.64
N PHE A 1010 11.94 7.85 1.71
CA PHE A 1010 13.41 7.78 1.68
C PHE A 1010 13.93 6.44 1.19
N GLY A 1011 13.29 5.32 1.54
CA GLY A 1011 13.71 3.97 1.14
C GLY A 1011 13.46 3.64 -0.34
N ALA A 1012 12.37 4.14 -0.95
CA ALA A 1012 12.02 3.86 -2.34
C ALA A 1012 13.13 4.23 -3.37
N PRO A 1013 13.81 5.39 -3.26
CA PRO A 1013 14.92 5.72 -4.15
C PRO A 1013 16.28 5.10 -3.75
N MET A 1014 16.39 4.41 -2.61
CA MET A 1014 17.65 3.76 -2.21
C MET A 1014 17.78 2.41 -2.92
N ALA A 1015 18.64 2.38 -3.95
CA ALA A 1015 18.95 1.15 -4.70
C ALA A 1015 20.19 0.42 -4.15
N ASN A 1016 21.16 1.16 -3.59
CA ASN A 1016 22.35 0.57 -2.97
C ASN A 1016 21.97 -0.03 -1.61
N THR A 1017 22.19 -1.34 -1.48
CA THR A 1017 21.86 -2.12 -0.28
C THR A 1017 23.00 -2.25 0.72
N ALA A 1018 24.24 -1.86 0.37
CA ALA A 1018 25.42 -2.08 1.22
C ALA A 1018 25.39 -1.29 2.54
N ALA A 1019 24.80 -0.09 2.54
CA ALA A 1019 24.67 0.76 3.72
C ALA A 1019 23.21 1.23 3.92
N PHE A 1020 22.25 0.39 3.52
CA PHE A 1020 20.83 0.74 3.45
C PHE A 1020 20.27 1.11 4.81
N GLU A 1021 20.49 0.26 5.81
CA GLU A 1021 20.00 0.39 7.18
C GLU A 1021 20.38 1.75 7.78
N ARG A 1022 21.70 2.03 7.77
CA ARG A 1022 22.27 3.28 8.29
C ARG A 1022 21.80 4.49 7.49
N SER A 1023 21.77 4.40 6.15
CA SER A 1023 21.35 5.52 5.29
C SER A 1023 19.88 5.86 5.48
N LEU A 1024 19.01 4.85 5.58
CA LEU A 1024 17.58 5.04 5.77
C LEU A 1024 17.29 5.60 7.16
N LEU A 1025 17.87 5.00 8.20
CA LEU A 1025 17.66 5.47 9.57
C LEU A 1025 18.13 6.91 9.75
N LEU A 1026 19.26 7.28 9.16
CA LEU A 1026 19.77 8.65 9.17
C LEU A 1026 18.77 9.65 8.56
N GLU A 1027 18.19 9.34 7.40
CA GLU A 1027 17.22 10.20 6.72
C GLU A 1027 15.91 10.30 7.50
N VAL A 1028 15.47 9.21 8.13
CA VAL A 1028 14.27 9.19 8.99
C VAL A 1028 14.47 10.00 10.27
N ILE A 1029 15.63 9.90 10.94
CA ILE A 1029 15.97 10.74 12.11
C ILE A 1029 16.06 12.21 11.71
N GLY A 1030 16.74 12.52 10.59
CA GLY A 1030 16.83 13.89 10.08
C GLY A 1030 15.45 14.49 9.78
N HIS A 1031 14.56 13.71 9.18
CA HIS A 1031 13.17 14.11 8.96
C HIS A 1031 12.42 14.35 10.28
N GLN A 1032 12.60 13.47 11.27
CA GLN A 1032 12.01 13.63 12.60
C GLN A 1032 12.46 14.94 13.26
N MET A 1033 13.76 15.25 13.23
CA MET A 1033 14.29 16.50 13.79
C MET A 1033 13.69 17.73 13.10
N ALA A 1034 13.56 17.70 11.77
CA ALA A 1034 12.94 18.79 11.03
C ALA A 1034 11.44 18.96 11.36
N GLU A 1035 10.69 17.85 11.41
CA GLU A 1035 9.26 17.84 11.76
C GLU A 1035 9.03 18.42 13.17
N LEU A 1036 9.88 18.07 14.14
CA LEU A 1036 9.77 18.55 15.52
C LEU A 1036 10.12 20.03 15.71
N LYS A 1037 10.78 20.66 14.74
CA LYS A 1037 11.04 22.10 14.73
C LYS A 1037 9.86 22.91 14.18
N GLU A 1038 8.87 22.27 13.57
CA GLU A 1038 7.70 22.98 13.09
C GLU A 1038 6.91 23.57 14.26
N ASN A 1039 6.69 24.88 14.20
CA ASN A 1039 5.82 25.57 15.14
C ASN A 1039 4.45 24.90 15.13
N TYR A 1040 3.86 24.73 16.32
CA TYR A 1040 2.53 24.14 16.51
C TYR A 1040 2.40 22.64 16.20
N VAL A 1041 3.50 21.90 16.01
CA VAL A 1041 3.44 20.45 15.75
C VAL A 1041 2.67 19.68 16.83
N PHE A 1042 2.89 20.01 18.12
CA PHE A 1042 2.14 19.42 19.25
C PHE A 1042 0.95 20.24 19.70
N ASP A 1043 0.67 21.38 19.07
CA ASP A 1043 -0.45 22.24 19.47
C ASP A 1043 -1.82 21.60 19.17
N THR A 1044 -2.71 21.68 20.15
CA THR A 1044 -4.10 21.20 20.16
C THR A 1044 -5.11 22.36 20.15
N SER A 1045 -4.64 23.60 20.17
CA SER A 1045 -5.49 24.79 20.05
C SER A 1045 -6.03 24.96 18.64
N ALA A 1046 -7.16 25.69 18.55
CA ALA A 1046 -7.74 26.06 17.28
C ALA A 1046 -6.83 27.07 16.58
N ARG A 1047 -6.50 26.82 15.31
CA ARG A 1047 -5.57 27.66 14.55
C ARG A 1047 -5.78 27.56 13.06
N LEU A 1048 -5.31 28.57 12.32
CA LEU A 1048 -5.27 28.51 10.87
C LEU A 1048 -4.23 27.48 10.41
N ASP A 1049 -4.56 26.66 9.41
CA ASP A 1049 -3.60 25.67 8.87
C ASP A 1049 -2.45 26.38 8.13
N LYS A 1050 -2.79 27.35 7.29
CA LYS A 1050 -1.82 28.17 6.52
C LYS A 1050 -2.28 29.61 6.47
N ALA A 1051 -1.93 30.36 7.48
CA ALA A 1051 -2.32 31.75 7.60
C ALA A 1051 -1.77 32.59 6.42
N CYS A 1052 -2.64 33.36 5.79
CA CYS A 1052 -2.36 34.22 4.65
C CYS A 1052 -2.86 35.64 4.96
N LYS A 1053 -2.25 36.68 4.39
CA LYS A 1053 -2.77 38.06 4.57
C LYS A 1053 -4.22 38.15 4.09
N ALA A 1054 -5.08 38.77 4.89
CA ALA A 1054 -6.46 39.04 4.49
C ALA A 1054 -6.52 40.09 3.36
N SER A 1055 -7.56 40.01 2.52
CA SER A 1055 -7.82 41.06 1.53
C SER A 1055 -8.28 42.34 2.24
N GLN A 1056 -8.11 43.51 1.62
CA GLN A 1056 -8.55 44.78 2.22
C GLN A 1056 -10.03 44.78 2.57
N LYS A 1057 -10.88 44.18 1.72
CA LYS A 1057 -12.32 44.03 2.01
C LYS A 1057 -12.59 43.19 3.25
N MET A 1058 -11.85 42.08 3.43
CA MET A 1058 -11.98 41.22 4.61
C MET A 1058 -11.46 41.91 5.87
N LYS A 1059 -10.35 42.63 5.75
CA LYS A 1059 -9.76 43.43 6.82
C LYS A 1059 -10.79 44.45 7.31
N GLN A 1060 -11.35 45.24 6.40
CA GLN A 1060 -12.37 46.25 6.71
C GLN A 1060 -13.59 45.60 7.37
N PHE A 1061 -14.14 44.54 6.79
CA PHE A 1061 -15.30 43.82 7.34
C PHE A 1061 -15.07 43.37 8.79
N LEU A 1062 -13.92 42.74 9.08
CA LEU A 1062 -13.63 42.26 10.43
C LEU A 1062 -13.38 43.40 11.41
N GLN A 1063 -12.75 44.50 10.98
CA GLN A 1063 -12.54 45.68 11.82
C GLN A 1063 -13.87 46.37 12.17
N ASP A 1064 -14.75 46.54 11.18
CA ASP A 1064 -16.08 47.11 11.37
C ASP A 1064 -16.91 46.25 12.32
N TYR A 1065 -16.90 44.92 12.13
CA TYR A 1065 -17.63 43.97 12.98
C TYR A 1065 -17.11 43.96 14.42
N MET A 1066 -15.80 44.00 14.61
CA MET A 1066 -15.17 43.94 15.93
C MET A 1066 -15.17 45.31 16.64
N GLY A 1067 -15.53 46.39 15.96
CA GLY A 1067 -15.52 47.75 16.51
C GLY A 1067 -14.13 48.25 16.91
N ARG A 1068 -13.06 47.63 16.40
CA ARG A 1068 -11.66 47.99 16.70
C ARG A 1068 -10.75 47.74 15.51
N LEU A 1069 -9.69 48.52 15.42
CA LEU A 1069 -8.65 48.34 14.40
C LEU A 1069 -7.69 47.22 14.82
N SER A 1070 -7.26 46.43 13.84
CA SER A 1070 -6.17 45.46 13.98
C SER A 1070 -5.44 45.33 12.66
N ASP A 1071 -4.12 45.41 12.69
CA ASP A 1071 -3.28 45.20 11.52
C ASP A 1071 -2.87 43.73 11.33
N ASP A 1072 -3.01 42.90 12.37
CA ASP A 1072 -2.72 41.47 12.32
C ASP A 1072 -3.98 40.65 12.07
N ILE A 1073 -4.43 40.70 10.82
CA ILE A 1073 -5.57 39.91 10.32
C ILE A 1073 -5.07 38.97 9.23
N GLN A 1074 -5.12 37.68 9.53
CA GLN A 1074 -4.76 36.62 8.61
C GLN A 1074 -6.01 35.78 8.30
N THR A 1075 -6.04 35.12 7.16
CA THR A 1075 -7.15 34.27 6.73
C THR A 1075 -6.63 32.94 6.21
N CYS A 1076 -7.46 31.90 6.33
CA CYS A 1076 -7.22 30.62 5.71
C CYS A 1076 -8.54 29.98 5.27
N ALA A 1077 -8.46 29.14 4.24
CA ALA A 1077 -9.57 28.30 3.85
C ALA A 1077 -9.76 27.11 4.80
N ARG A 1078 -8.76 26.76 5.62
CA ARG A 1078 -8.76 25.61 6.52
C ARG A 1078 -8.28 26.00 7.91
N ALA A 1079 -8.89 25.43 8.93
CA ALA A 1079 -8.46 25.55 10.31
C ALA A 1079 -8.35 24.17 10.99
N HIS A 1080 -7.41 24.07 11.93
CA HIS A 1080 -7.37 23.02 12.94
C HIS A 1080 -8.35 23.39 14.05
N LEU A 1081 -9.06 22.39 14.56
CA LEU A 1081 -10.05 22.53 15.62
C LEU A 1081 -9.44 22.19 16.99
N SER A 1082 -10.08 22.66 18.05
CA SER A 1082 -9.68 22.36 19.42
C SER A 1082 -10.59 21.29 20.04
N PRO A 1083 -10.04 20.23 20.67
CA PRO A 1083 -8.60 19.94 20.82
C PRO A 1083 -7.99 19.21 19.60
N ALA A 1084 -8.83 18.72 18.68
CA ALA A 1084 -8.40 17.96 17.52
C ALA A 1084 -9.41 18.07 16.37
N GLY A 1085 -8.94 17.75 15.15
CA GLY A 1085 -9.76 17.76 13.94
C GLY A 1085 -9.47 18.95 13.04
N GLN A 1086 -10.11 18.96 11.87
CA GLN A 1086 -9.95 20.01 10.88
C GLN A 1086 -11.29 20.28 10.20
N CYS A 1087 -11.50 21.52 9.80
CA CYS A 1087 -12.58 21.90 8.90
C CYS A 1087 -12.06 22.88 7.85
N GLN A 1088 -12.78 22.96 6.74
CA GLN A 1088 -12.45 23.80 5.60
C GLN A 1088 -13.69 24.57 5.14
N LYS A 1089 -13.48 25.66 4.41
CA LYS A 1089 -14.54 26.35 3.66
C LYS A 1089 -15.45 25.36 2.92
N ALA A 1090 -16.75 25.59 3.05
CA ALA A 1090 -17.87 24.77 2.58
C ALA A 1090 -18.08 23.43 3.31
N ASP A 1091 -17.34 23.15 4.39
CA ASP A 1091 -17.74 22.10 5.32
C ASP A 1091 -18.95 22.54 6.14
N VAL A 1092 -19.83 21.60 6.45
CA VAL A 1092 -20.86 21.76 7.48
C VAL A 1092 -20.25 21.36 8.81
N VAL A 1093 -20.36 22.20 9.82
CA VAL A 1093 -19.74 21.98 11.13
C VAL A 1093 -20.76 22.06 12.26
N LEU A 1094 -20.47 21.37 13.35
CA LEU A 1094 -21.20 21.40 14.61
C LEU A 1094 -20.51 22.33 15.61
N LEU A 1095 -21.27 23.14 16.35
CA LEU A 1095 -20.75 23.88 17.49
C LEU A 1095 -20.77 23.03 18.77
N LYS A 1096 -19.85 23.31 19.71
CA LYS A 1096 -19.72 22.58 20.98
C LYS A 1096 -20.93 22.79 21.91
N HIS A 1097 -21.54 23.97 21.86
CA HIS A 1097 -22.62 24.35 22.75
C HIS A 1097 -23.97 24.25 22.03
N GLY A 1098 -24.59 23.08 22.14
CA GLY A 1098 -25.90 22.78 21.56
C GLY A 1098 -25.85 22.25 20.13
N LEU A 1099 -27.01 21.84 19.63
CA LEU A 1099 -27.16 21.28 18.28
C LEU A 1099 -27.29 22.40 17.23
N VAL A 1100 -26.29 23.26 17.18
CA VAL A 1100 -26.19 24.36 16.20
C VAL A 1100 -25.18 23.95 15.14
N ILE A 1101 -25.62 23.98 13.88
CA ILE A 1101 -24.76 23.67 12.76
C ILE A 1101 -24.67 24.86 11.80
N GLY A 1102 -23.56 24.94 11.06
CA GLY A 1102 -23.40 25.96 10.04
C GLY A 1102 -22.43 25.55 8.96
N GLU A 1103 -22.55 26.16 7.79
CA GLU A 1103 -21.59 26.03 6.70
C GLU A 1103 -20.45 27.03 6.87
N VAL A 1104 -19.21 26.57 6.80
CA VAL A 1104 -18.02 27.41 6.93
C VAL A 1104 -17.82 28.28 5.70
N TYR A 1105 -17.76 29.60 5.86
CA TYR A 1105 -17.46 30.53 4.76
C TYR A 1105 -15.96 30.84 4.68
N PHE A 1106 -15.32 31.14 5.81
CA PHE A 1106 -13.88 31.33 5.93
C PHE A 1106 -13.43 31.28 7.40
N HIS A 1107 -12.10 31.19 7.58
CA HIS A 1107 -11.44 31.34 8.88
C HIS A 1107 -10.52 32.57 8.86
N ALA A 1108 -10.39 33.26 9.97
CA ALA A 1108 -9.51 34.41 10.13
C ALA A 1108 -8.91 34.52 11.53
N THR A 1109 -7.77 35.19 11.67
CA THR A 1109 -7.30 35.69 12.96
C THR A 1109 -7.71 37.13 13.13
N PHE A 1110 -8.01 37.53 14.36
CA PHE A 1110 -8.17 38.92 14.74
C PHE A 1110 -7.47 39.15 16.07
N GLY A 1111 -6.23 39.63 16.01
CA GLY A 1111 -5.36 39.63 17.19
C GLY A 1111 -4.99 38.20 17.59
N ASP A 1112 -5.20 37.85 18.86
CA ASP A 1112 -4.95 36.53 19.45
C ASP A 1112 -6.04 35.49 19.18
N ARG A 1113 -7.21 35.92 18.69
CA ARG A 1113 -8.36 35.04 18.46
C ARG A 1113 -8.38 34.45 17.05
N VAL A 1114 -8.82 33.20 16.95
CA VAL A 1114 -9.03 32.49 15.67
C VAL A 1114 -10.54 32.36 15.44
N LEU A 1115 -11.07 33.09 14.48
CA LEU A 1115 -12.50 33.21 14.22
C LEU A 1115 -12.91 32.46 12.96
N SER A 1116 -14.14 31.96 12.94
CA SER A 1116 -14.76 31.33 11.78
C SER A 1116 -16.09 32.01 11.47
N LEU A 1117 -16.28 32.44 10.22
CA LEU A 1117 -17.60 32.90 9.77
C LEU A 1117 -18.38 31.67 9.29
N LEU A 1118 -19.51 31.42 9.96
CA LEU A 1118 -20.42 30.33 9.64
C LEU A 1118 -21.73 30.89 9.10
N SER A 1119 -22.36 30.21 8.15
CA SER A 1119 -23.76 30.42 7.82
C SER A 1119 -24.59 29.38 8.55
N LEU A 1120 -25.28 29.78 9.61
CA LEU A 1120 -26.06 28.87 10.44
C LEU A 1120 -27.24 28.28 9.67
N TRP A 1121 -27.54 27.01 9.92
CA TRP A 1121 -28.71 26.35 9.35
C TRP A 1121 -29.81 26.23 10.39
N GLU A 1122 -31.07 26.37 9.95
CA GLU A 1122 -32.24 26.27 10.82
C GLU A 1122 -32.49 24.81 11.15
N LYS A 1123 -32.49 24.45 12.44
CA LYS A 1123 -32.90 23.10 12.86
C LYS A 1123 -34.40 22.94 12.64
N GLN A 1124 -34.78 21.89 11.91
CA GLN A 1124 -36.18 21.54 11.68
C GLN A 1124 -36.57 20.37 12.58
N THR A 1125 -35.85 19.26 12.46
CA THR A 1125 -36.02 18.08 13.30
C THR A 1125 -34.66 17.49 13.68
N PHE A 1126 -34.60 16.82 14.82
CA PHE A 1126 -33.44 16.02 15.20
C PHE A 1126 -33.89 14.81 16.00
N GLU A 1127 -33.43 13.65 15.56
CA GLU A 1127 -33.71 12.37 16.21
C GLU A 1127 -32.41 11.88 16.85
N ALA A 1128 -32.24 12.18 18.15
CA ALA A 1128 -31.01 11.91 18.88
C ALA A 1128 -30.62 10.42 18.85
N CYS A 1129 -31.60 9.52 18.96
CA CYS A 1129 -31.39 8.06 18.90
C CYS A 1129 -30.84 7.58 17.56
N LYS A 1130 -31.09 8.33 16.47
CA LYS A 1130 -30.62 8.01 15.11
C LYS A 1130 -29.41 8.84 14.68
N GLY A 1131 -29.01 9.82 15.50
CA GLY A 1131 -27.88 10.70 15.20
C GLY A 1131 -28.07 11.56 13.96
N CYS A 1132 -29.31 11.91 13.63
CA CYS A 1132 -29.63 12.60 12.38
C CYS A 1132 -30.60 13.74 12.61
N GLY A 1133 -30.35 14.86 11.93
CA GLY A 1133 -31.29 15.98 11.88
C GLY A 1133 -31.55 16.45 10.46
N VAL A 1134 -32.72 17.06 10.27
CA VAL A 1134 -33.06 17.81 9.07
C VAL A 1134 -32.91 19.28 9.39
N PHE A 1135 -32.20 19.98 8.51
CA PHE A 1135 -31.87 21.39 8.66
C PHE A 1135 -32.18 22.13 7.37
N LYS A 1136 -32.70 23.34 7.49
CA LYS A 1136 -32.92 24.23 6.37
C LYS A 1136 -31.71 25.14 6.22
N LYS A 1137 -31.04 25.07 5.06
CA LYS A 1137 -29.96 25.98 4.71
C LYS A 1137 -30.53 27.38 4.58
N GLN A 1138 -29.96 28.30 5.33
CA GLN A 1138 -30.30 29.72 5.32
C GLN A 1138 -29.03 30.55 5.38
N HIS A 1139 -29.10 31.77 4.85
CA HIS A 1139 -28.00 32.73 4.90
C HIS A 1139 -28.08 33.53 6.19
N ALA A 1140 -27.71 32.89 7.30
CA ALA A 1140 -27.61 33.49 8.63
C ALA A 1140 -26.13 33.52 9.07
N PRO A 1141 -25.33 34.48 8.56
CA PRO A 1141 -23.91 34.57 8.89
C PRO A 1141 -23.70 34.92 10.36
N MET A 1142 -22.87 34.15 11.05
CA MET A 1142 -22.45 34.38 12.43
C MET A 1142 -20.95 34.14 12.56
N LEU A 1143 -20.25 35.09 13.16
CA LEU A 1143 -18.85 34.95 13.49
C LEU A 1143 -18.72 34.24 14.85
N VAL A 1144 -18.01 33.11 14.88
CA VAL A 1144 -17.78 32.32 16.10
C VAL A 1144 -16.30 32.15 16.36
N ASP A 1145 -15.95 31.81 17.60
CA ASP A 1145 -14.60 31.32 17.86
C ASP A 1145 -14.41 29.96 17.18
N THR A 1146 -13.29 29.78 16.51
CA THR A 1146 -12.97 28.49 15.86
C THR A 1146 -12.81 27.40 16.90
N ALA A 1147 -12.43 27.77 18.13
CA ALA A 1147 -12.40 26.86 19.26
C ALA A 1147 -13.80 26.35 19.66
N ASP A 1148 -14.89 27.03 19.29
CA ASP A 1148 -16.26 26.59 19.55
C ASP A 1148 -16.77 25.57 18.54
N ILE A 1149 -16.04 25.33 17.45
CA ILE A 1149 -16.38 24.29 16.48
C ILE A 1149 -15.96 22.92 17.03
N ALA A 1150 -16.93 22.01 17.15
CA ALA A 1150 -16.72 20.66 17.65
C ALA A 1150 -16.13 19.73 16.58
N CYS A 1151 -16.77 19.62 15.42
CA CYS A 1151 -16.31 18.79 14.30
C CYS A 1151 -17.01 19.16 12.99
N ALA A 1152 -16.45 18.69 11.88
CA ALA A 1152 -17.11 18.73 10.57
C ALA A 1152 -17.99 17.49 10.37
N LEU A 1153 -19.16 17.67 9.74
CA LEU A 1153 -20.24 16.70 9.64
C LEU A 1153 -20.50 16.29 8.18
N PRO A 1154 -20.83 15.01 7.92
CA PRO A 1154 -21.36 14.59 6.64
C PRO A 1154 -22.85 15.00 6.49
N PHE A 1155 -23.24 15.35 5.27
CA PHE A 1155 -24.59 15.81 4.96
C PHE A 1155 -25.06 15.34 3.58
N CYS A 1156 -26.36 15.28 3.35
CA CYS A 1156 -26.95 15.06 2.04
C CYS A 1156 -28.09 16.06 1.76
N HIS A 1157 -28.22 16.44 0.50
CA HIS A 1157 -29.27 17.35 0.04
C HIS A 1157 -30.60 16.61 -0.08
N LEU A 1158 -31.69 17.25 0.38
CA LEU A 1158 -33.06 16.77 0.23
C LEU A 1158 -33.77 17.63 -0.84
N LYS A 1159 -35.02 18.05 -0.59
CA LYS A 1159 -35.77 18.93 -1.50
C LYS A 1159 -35.60 20.40 -1.09
N GLY A 1160 -35.48 21.29 -2.07
CA GLY A 1160 -35.36 22.74 -1.82
C GLY A 1160 -34.08 23.07 -1.05
N ALA A 1161 -34.21 23.87 0.02
CA ALA A 1161 -33.10 24.23 0.90
C ALA A 1161 -32.91 23.26 2.08
N MET A 1162 -33.56 22.09 2.07
CA MET A 1162 -33.49 21.14 3.18
C MET A 1162 -32.30 20.18 3.00
N TYR A 1163 -31.59 19.94 4.08
CA TYR A 1163 -30.44 19.05 4.14
C TYR A 1163 -30.58 18.12 5.34
N ARG A 1164 -30.12 16.89 5.16
CA ARG A 1164 -29.97 15.93 6.25
C ARG A 1164 -28.52 15.90 6.68
N VAL A 1165 -28.30 15.93 7.99
CA VAL A 1165 -26.96 15.97 8.58
C VAL A 1165 -26.83 14.86 9.61
N PHE A 1166 -25.72 14.14 9.56
CA PHE A 1166 -25.41 13.08 10.51
C PHE A 1166 -24.43 13.58 11.58
N VAL A 1167 -24.77 13.35 12.84
CA VAL A 1167 -24.05 13.81 14.02
C VAL A 1167 -23.41 12.61 14.74
N PRO A 1168 -22.09 12.61 14.99
CA PRO A 1168 -21.42 11.53 15.73
C PRO A 1168 -21.94 11.36 17.16
N LEU A 1169 -21.90 10.15 17.70
CA LEU A 1169 -22.44 9.80 19.04
C LEU A 1169 -21.89 10.71 20.13
N ALA A 1170 -20.60 11.04 20.05
CA ALA A 1170 -19.92 11.91 20.99
C ALA A 1170 -20.56 13.30 21.14
N TYR A 1171 -21.46 13.71 20.24
CA TYR A 1171 -22.11 15.03 20.26
C TYR A 1171 -23.64 14.95 20.15
N ARG A 1172 -24.26 13.78 20.45
CA ARG A 1172 -25.73 13.60 20.41
C ARG A 1172 -26.43 13.92 21.73
N ARG A 1173 -25.67 14.11 22.82
CA ARG A 1173 -26.17 14.38 24.17
C ARG A 1173 -25.98 15.85 24.53
#